data_AF-A0A853ZR13-F1
#
_entry.id   AF-A0A853ZR13-F1
#
_cell.length_a   1.000
_cell.length_b   1.000
_cell.length_c   1.000
_cell.angle_alpha   90.00
_cell.angle_beta   90.00
_cell.angle_gamma   90.00
#
_symmetry.space_group_name_H-M   'P 1'
#
loop_
_entity.id
_entity.type
_entity.pdbx_description
1 polymer ?
#
loop_
_entity_poly.entity_id
_entity_poly.type
_entity_poly.pdbx_seq_one_letter_code
_entity_poly.pdbx_strand_id
1 'polypeptide(L)'
;MRLKLLTNLNTLLLVAVCLALGATLWWSQRALERPFLLMERYLSLSQQFQNQVARNVEDYLGSGDAVRLSDANSALHTLKTELVSLPPAMADALRPSLDDLSTFSNSRLLAAGKLAGDPQALLLQAERELAANLEQLSQYANQADSTQARLYLPHLLTASLHLARLSLSRDKLVSSARSELAGDVERELSGIKAQTQQIQALPLLGISAQSTSGSDDFAALMGLEADHTAQAEDAGLGFKRELNNLLSRYPTELKRTQEQIEQRALLSNSTHQKLGAVQQAIAALEPQVRAEHGHIQSEVRLIQGVMIGLILLIALLIDTLQRRLARVLTCLAGLLSTWADGDFSRNIQLGKTNRELHDIEASLNRLRVYLVNLVGTLRLNAEQVAASSQTLAGLSSGLHSGAERQAGDTAQIRDALGELEATITQVAGDASHAADASRSAGTAVAQGQRVIGQSLSGLHALVTEVQGNAQSIEHLAEESATIGGVLTVIRSIADQTNLLALNAAIEAARAGEMGRGFAVVAEEVRSLAQRTAGATSEIQTLIGGLQLAARQSVEGMRIQVEHARATAQKAQDAEGALDEIVGAITTISGTAVRIAEVTAQQSAAVAEIRDHSERIHQLGDDNLQRIGIARDQSQQLLELGGKLNAAVHTFRL
;
A
#
# COMPACT_ATOMS: atom_id res chain seq x y z
N MET A 1 4.25 -3.92 -21.89
CA MET A 1 4.06 -2.94 -22.99
C MET A 1 2.65 -2.98 -23.64
N ARG A 2 1.85 -4.05 -23.49
CA ARG A 2 0.53 -4.17 -24.17
C ARG A 2 -0.70 -3.69 -23.36
N LEU A 3 -0.61 -3.53 -22.03
CA LEU A 3 -1.71 -2.94 -21.24
C LEU A 3 -1.91 -1.44 -21.54
N LYS A 4 -0.80 -0.71 -21.75
CA LYS A 4 -0.81 0.70 -22.18
C LYS A 4 -1.40 0.86 -23.59
N LEU A 5 -1.19 -0.12 -24.47
CA LEU A 5 -1.82 -0.18 -25.78
C LEU A 5 -3.34 -0.36 -25.67
N LEU A 6 -3.79 -1.17 -24.71
CA LEU A 6 -5.21 -1.42 -24.46
C LEU A 6 -5.92 -0.18 -23.89
N THR A 7 -5.31 0.50 -22.92
CA THR A 7 -5.84 1.79 -22.42
C THR A 7 -5.78 2.88 -23.47
N ASN A 8 -4.69 2.99 -24.24
CA ASN A 8 -4.59 3.98 -25.31
C ASN A 8 -5.62 3.74 -26.43
N LEU A 9 -5.87 2.48 -26.79
CA LEU A 9 -6.91 2.11 -27.76
C LEU A 9 -8.30 2.47 -27.24
N ASN A 10 -8.56 2.25 -25.95
CA ASN A 10 -9.83 2.60 -25.32
C ASN A 10 -10.06 4.13 -25.29
N THR A 11 -9.03 4.91 -24.96
CA THR A 11 -9.11 6.37 -24.98
C THR A 11 -9.29 6.92 -26.40
N LEU A 12 -8.65 6.32 -27.41
CA LEU A 12 -8.77 6.76 -28.81
C LEU A 12 -10.17 6.50 -29.36
N LEU A 13 -10.77 5.36 -29.01
CA LEU A 13 -12.15 5.01 -29.36
C LEU A 13 -13.16 6.01 -28.76
N LEU A 14 -12.95 6.43 -27.52
CA LEU A 14 -13.85 7.36 -26.82
C LEU A 14 -13.78 8.79 -27.41
N VAL A 15 -12.59 9.24 -27.83
CA VAL A 15 -12.40 10.54 -28.50
C VAL A 15 -13.07 10.56 -29.88
N ALA A 16 -12.96 9.46 -30.65
CA ALA A 16 -13.59 9.35 -31.97
C ALA A 16 -15.12 9.46 -31.90
N VAL A 17 -15.74 8.84 -30.89
CA VAL A 17 -17.18 8.92 -30.63
C VAL A 17 -17.63 10.36 -30.33
N CYS A 18 -16.89 11.11 -29.52
CA CYS A 18 -17.25 12.49 -29.19
C CYS A 18 -17.21 13.43 -30.41
N LEU A 19 -16.24 13.29 -31.31
CA LEU A 19 -16.15 14.11 -32.53
C LEU A 19 -17.30 13.84 -33.50
N ALA A 20 -17.70 12.57 -33.66
CA ALA A 20 -18.83 12.19 -34.51
C ALA A 20 -20.18 12.74 -33.99
N LEU A 21 -20.35 12.79 -32.66
CA LEU A 21 -21.57 13.35 -32.05
C LEU A 21 -21.72 14.86 -32.30
N GLY A 22 -20.61 15.62 -32.28
CA GLY A 22 -20.63 17.06 -32.54
C GLY A 22 -21.05 17.42 -33.98
N ALA A 23 -20.55 16.68 -34.97
CA ALA A 23 -20.85 16.94 -36.38
C ALA A 23 -22.33 16.67 -36.73
N THR A 24 -22.93 15.63 -36.13
CA THR A 24 -24.33 15.23 -36.38
C THR A 24 -25.34 16.20 -35.80
N LEU A 25 -25.06 16.81 -34.64
CA LEU A 25 -25.93 17.82 -34.03
C LEU A 25 -25.98 19.12 -34.84
N TRP A 26 -24.86 19.57 -35.37
CA TRP A 26 -24.78 20.81 -36.16
C TRP A 26 -25.58 20.74 -37.47
N TRP A 27 -25.53 19.61 -38.17
CA TRP A 27 -26.28 19.41 -39.42
C TRP A 27 -27.81 19.35 -39.19
N SER A 28 -28.24 18.68 -38.12
CA SER A 28 -29.66 18.53 -37.75
C SER A 28 -30.36 19.88 -37.53
N GLN A 29 -29.70 20.84 -36.86
CA GLN A 29 -30.28 22.14 -36.58
C GLN A 29 -30.57 22.96 -37.85
N ARG A 30 -29.71 22.86 -38.87
CA ARG A 30 -29.83 23.64 -40.11
C ARG A 30 -30.90 23.08 -41.07
N ALA A 31 -31.23 21.79 -40.97
CA ALA A 31 -32.25 21.15 -41.81
C ALA A 31 -33.69 21.57 -41.43
N LEU A 32 -33.93 21.96 -40.17
CA LEU A 32 -35.28 22.18 -39.63
C LEU A 32 -35.88 23.58 -39.92
N GLU A 33 -35.12 24.56 -40.41
CA GLU A 33 -35.60 25.94 -40.63
C GLU A 33 -36.43 26.14 -41.93
N ARG A 34 -36.10 25.43 -43.01
CA ARG A 34 -36.72 25.61 -44.33
C ARG A 34 -38.24 25.35 -44.40
N PRO A 35 -38.79 24.29 -43.78
CA PRO A 35 -40.21 23.98 -43.94
C PRO A 35 -41.14 24.88 -43.10
N PHE A 36 -40.62 25.65 -42.13
CA PHE A 36 -41.42 26.62 -41.37
C PHE A 36 -41.82 27.84 -42.21
N LEU A 37 -40.90 28.39 -43.00
CA LEU A 37 -41.15 29.58 -43.84
C LEU A 37 -42.18 29.35 -44.98
N LEU A 38 -42.34 28.10 -45.43
CA LEU A 38 -43.31 27.74 -46.48
C LEU A 38 -44.76 27.73 -45.97
N MET A 39 -44.99 27.34 -44.71
CA MET A 39 -46.34 27.30 -44.12
C MET A 39 -46.90 28.71 -43.88
N GLU A 40 -46.06 29.65 -43.47
CA GLU A 40 -46.47 31.02 -43.17
C GLU A 40 -46.98 31.75 -44.43
N ARG A 41 -46.31 31.57 -45.57
CA ARG A 41 -46.71 32.16 -46.87
C ARG A 41 -48.01 31.58 -47.43
N TYR A 42 -48.31 30.33 -47.15
CA TYR A 42 -49.57 29.69 -47.56
C TYR A 42 -50.78 30.34 -46.86
N LEU A 43 -50.67 30.56 -45.54
CA LEU A 43 -51.74 31.12 -44.72
C LEU A 43 -52.09 32.57 -45.13
N SER A 44 -51.10 33.39 -45.47
CA SER A 44 -51.34 34.78 -45.90
C SER A 44 -52.10 34.87 -47.23
N LEU A 45 -51.77 34.02 -48.20
CA LEU A 45 -52.40 33.99 -49.53
C LEU A 45 -53.90 33.66 -49.46
N SER A 46 -54.26 32.65 -48.64
CA SER A 46 -55.65 32.23 -48.45
C SER A 46 -56.51 33.34 -47.85
N GLN A 47 -55.97 34.04 -46.85
CA GLN A 47 -56.70 35.08 -46.13
C GLN A 47 -56.95 36.35 -46.98
N GLN A 48 -56.01 36.72 -47.85
CA GLN A 48 -56.19 37.84 -48.78
C GLN A 48 -57.31 37.56 -49.80
N PHE A 49 -57.36 36.36 -50.38
CA PHE A 49 -58.37 36.01 -51.38
C PHE A 49 -59.80 36.09 -50.83
N GLN A 50 -60.05 35.54 -49.64
CA GLN A 50 -61.39 35.56 -49.04
C GLN A 50 -61.86 36.98 -48.71
N ASN A 51 -61.00 37.80 -48.09
CA ASN A 51 -61.43 39.10 -47.57
C ASN A 51 -61.44 40.22 -48.61
N GLN A 52 -60.54 40.17 -49.60
CA GLN A 52 -60.36 41.28 -50.55
C GLN A 52 -60.95 40.99 -51.93
N VAL A 53 -61.04 39.72 -52.35
CA VAL A 53 -61.60 39.35 -53.65
C VAL A 53 -63.04 38.85 -53.49
N ALA A 54 -63.24 37.76 -52.74
CA ALA A 54 -64.54 37.10 -52.70
C ALA A 54 -65.66 38.01 -52.17
N ARG A 55 -65.41 38.66 -51.04
CA ARG A 55 -66.39 39.56 -50.41
C ARG A 55 -66.77 40.77 -51.27
N ASN A 56 -65.80 41.40 -51.93
CA ASN A 56 -66.05 42.56 -52.78
C ASN A 56 -66.84 42.21 -54.05
N VAL A 57 -66.65 40.99 -54.59
CA VAL A 57 -67.45 40.49 -55.73
C VAL A 57 -68.90 40.21 -55.31
N GLU A 58 -69.13 39.67 -54.12
CA GLU A 58 -70.48 39.42 -53.59
C GLU A 58 -71.23 40.73 -53.29
N ASP A 59 -70.57 41.70 -52.65
CA ASP A 59 -71.17 43.01 -52.36
C ASP A 59 -71.56 43.76 -53.64
N TYR A 60 -70.80 43.58 -54.72
CA TYR A 60 -71.11 44.16 -56.04
C TYR A 60 -72.36 43.54 -56.68
N LEU A 61 -72.59 42.23 -56.56
CA LEU A 61 -73.80 41.57 -57.10
C LEU A 61 -75.10 42.05 -56.45
N GLY A 62 -75.04 42.42 -55.17
CA GLY A 62 -76.18 42.94 -54.43
C GLY A 62 -76.50 44.40 -54.77
N SER A 63 -75.47 45.24 -54.91
CA SER A 63 -75.59 46.70 -54.96
C SER A 63 -75.43 47.31 -56.35
N GLY A 64 -74.71 46.66 -57.27
CA GLY A 64 -74.32 47.24 -58.55
C GLY A 64 -73.23 48.34 -58.47
N ASP A 65 -72.60 48.53 -57.31
CA ASP A 65 -71.59 49.59 -57.08
C ASP A 65 -70.25 49.28 -57.77
N ALA A 66 -69.96 50.01 -58.86
CA ALA A 66 -68.76 49.81 -59.67
C ALA A 66 -67.43 49.93 -58.89
N VAL A 67 -67.39 50.63 -57.75
CA VAL A 67 -66.17 50.76 -56.94
C VAL A 67 -65.75 49.41 -56.34
N ARG A 68 -66.73 48.62 -55.88
CA ARG A 68 -66.47 47.29 -55.28
C ARG A 68 -65.86 46.30 -56.26
N LEU A 69 -66.27 46.36 -57.53
CA LEU A 69 -65.70 45.54 -58.58
C LEU A 69 -64.24 45.94 -58.89
N SER A 70 -63.94 47.24 -58.86
CA SER A 70 -62.57 47.75 -59.04
C SER A 70 -61.62 47.27 -57.93
N ASP A 71 -62.07 47.31 -56.68
CA ASP A 71 -61.28 46.84 -55.52
C ASP A 71 -61.01 45.33 -55.61
N ALA A 72 -62.01 44.53 -55.99
CA ALA A 72 -61.85 43.09 -56.20
C ALA A 72 -60.82 42.78 -57.31
N ASN A 73 -60.84 43.54 -58.41
CA ASN A 73 -59.89 43.36 -59.52
C ASN A 73 -58.46 43.77 -59.14
N SER A 74 -58.29 44.83 -58.36
CA SER A 74 -56.96 45.23 -57.84
C SER A 74 -56.38 44.18 -56.89
N ALA A 75 -57.21 43.62 -56.00
CA ALA A 75 -56.81 42.53 -55.12
C ALA A 75 -56.42 41.26 -55.90
N LEU A 76 -57.17 40.91 -56.96
CA LEU A 76 -56.84 39.80 -57.86
C LEU A 76 -55.48 39.99 -58.56
N HIS A 77 -55.15 41.20 -58.99
CA HIS A 77 -53.85 41.50 -59.60
C HIS A 77 -52.69 41.37 -58.59
N THR A 78 -52.91 41.78 -57.35
CA THR A 78 -51.93 41.68 -56.26
C THR A 78 -51.63 40.21 -55.94
N LEU A 79 -52.67 39.39 -55.76
CA LEU A 79 -52.56 37.94 -55.56
C LEU A 79 -51.79 37.25 -56.70
N LYS A 80 -52.02 37.65 -57.95
CA LYS A 80 -51.28 37.12 -59.11
C LYS A 80 -49.79 37.47 -59.09
N THR A 81 -49.42 38.60 -58.50
CA THR A 81 -48.02 39.05 -58.39
C THR A 81 -47.29 38.28 -57.28
N GLU A 82 -47.95 38.03 -56.15
CA GLU A 82 -47.38 37.28 -55.03
C GLU A 82 -47.12 35.80 -55.36
N LEU A 83 -47.84 35.24 -56.34
CA LEU A 83 -47.67 33.87 -56.82
C LEU A 83 -46.25 33.53 -57.31
N VAL A 84 -45.45 34.51 -57.74
CA VAL A 84 -44.06 34.31 -58.22
C VAL A 84 -43.12 33.87 -57.09
N SER A 85 -43.49 34.13 -55.83
CA SER A 85 -42.66 33.82 -54.65
C SER A 85 -42.85 32.41 -54.09
N LEU A 86 -43.81 31.65 -54.64
CA LEU A 86 -44.09 30.26 -54.29
C LEU A 86 -43.28 29.28 -55.15
N PRO A 87 -43.02 28.05 -54.67
CA PRO A 87 -42.45 26.99 -55.50
C PRO A 87 -43.26 26.80 -56.79
N PRO A 88 -42.60 26.58 -57.95
CA PRO A 88 -43.25 26.60 -59.26
C PRO A 88 -44.42 25.61 -59.38
N ALA A 89 -44.30 24.43 -58.77
CA ALA A 89 -45.38 23.43 -58.75
C ALA A 89 -46.67 23.90 -58.05
N MET A 90 -46.54 24.77 -57.03
CA MET A 90 -47.68 25.34 -56.29
C MET A 90 -48.27 26.55 -57.03
N ALA A 91 -47.42 27.35 -57.68
CA ALA A 91 -47.85 28.49 -58.48
C ALA A 91 -48.66 28.06 -59.71
N ASP A 92 -48.26 26.98 -60.39
CA ASP A 92 -48.93 26.48 -61.60
C ASP A 92 -50.33 25.91 -61.31
N ALA A 93 -50.58 25.42 -60.10
CA ALA A 93 -51.88 24.88 -59.69
C ALA A 93 -52.95 25.97 -59.50
N LEU A 94 -52.56 27.20 -59.11
CA LEU A 94 -53.49 28.30 -58.81
C LEU A 94 -53.77 29.22 -60.00
N ARG A 95 -52.79 29.35 -60.89
CA ARG A 95 -52.80 30.26 -62.04
C ARG A 95 -54.04 30.16 -62.94
N PRO A 96 -54.51 28.96 -63.36
CA PRO A 96 -55.65 28.87 -64.27
C PRO A 96 -56.95 29.38 -63.63
N SER A 97 -57.20 29.08 -62.36
CA SER A 97 -58.43 29.50 -61.67
C SER A 97 -58.46 31.01 -61.41
N LEU A 98 -57.32 31.62 -61.07
CA LEU A 98 -57.22 33.07 -60.88
C LEU A 98 -57.39 33.86 -62.19
N ASP A 99 -56.84 33.35 -63.29
CA ASP A 99 -56.98 33.99 -64.62
C ASP A 99 -58.41 33.90 -65.16
N ASP A 100 -59.09 32.77 -64.94
CA ASP A 100 -60.49 32.58 -65.30
C ASP A 100 -61.41 33.54 -64.51
N LEU A 101 -61.18 33.70 -63.20
CA LEU A 101 -61.94 34.64 -62.37
C LEU A 101 -61.69 36.10 -62.77
N SER A 102 -60.45 36.48 -63.07
CA SER A 102 -60.10 37.83 -63.54
C SER A 102 -60.76 38.16 -64.89
N THR A 103 -60.77 37.21 -65.82
CA THR A 103 -61.41 37.38 -67.14
C THR A 103 -62.93 37.48 -67.03
N PHE A 104 -63.54 36.68 -66.15
CA PHE A 104 -64.97 36.70 -65.88
C PHE A 104 -65.41 38.02 -65.20
N SER A 105 -64.62 38.51 -64.24
CA SER A 105 -64.85 39.78 -63.54
C SER A 105 -64.90 40.98 -64.49
N ASN A 106 -63.93 41.08 -65.40
CA ASN A 106 -63.80 42.21 -66.32
C ASN A 106 -64.84 42.22 -67.46
N SER A 107 -65.49 41.10 -67.76
CA SER A 107 -66.41 40.99 -68.91
C SER A 107 -67.88 40.86 -68.50
N ARG A 108 -68.24 39.77 -67.82
CA ARG A 108 -69.64 39.41 -67.53
C ARG A 108 -70.17 40.02 -66.24
N LEU A 109 -69.31 40.18 -65.23
CA LEU A 109 -69.68 40.85 -63.97
C LEU A 109 -69.91 42.35 -64.19
N LEU A 110 -69.09 43.00 -65.02
CA LEU A 110 -69.31 44.41 -65.39
C LEU A 110 -70.68 44.63 -66.08
N ALA A 111 -71.15 43.64 -66.86
CA ALA A 111 -72.49 43.68 -67.46
C ALA A 111 -73.61 43.47 -66.43
N ALA A 112 -73.38 42.70 -65.36
CA ALA A 112 -74.38 42.42 -64.32
C ALA A 112 -74.79 43.68 -63.52
N GLY A 113 -73.88 44.64 -63.31
CA GLY A 113 -74.16 45.89 -62.61
C GLY A 113 -75.16 46.80 -63.34
N LYS A 114 -75.28 46.68 -64.67
CA LYS A 114 -76.28 47.43 -65.46
C LYS A 114 -77.71 46.92 -65.29
N LEU A 115 -77.89 45.71 -64.75
CA LEU A 115 -79.19 45.06 -64.50
C LEU A 115 -79.66 45.22 -63.03
N ALA A 116 -78.99 46.08 -62.25
CA ALA A 116 -79.21 46.23 -60.81
C ALA A 116 -80.28 47.29 -60.42
N GLY A 117 -80.93 47.97 -61.38
CA GLY A 117 -82.07 48.85 -61.09
C GLY A 117 -83.32 48.07 -60.64
N ASP A 118 -84.25 48.72 -59.94
CA ASP A 118 -85.51 48.08 -59.50
C ASP A 118 -86.40 47.74 -60.71
N PRO A 119 -86.54 46.45 -61.08
CA PRO A 119 -87.25 46.05 -62.28
C PRO A 119 -88.78 46.24 -62.16
N GLN A 120 -89.31 46.52 -60.95
CA GLN A 120 -90.75 46.63 -60.70
C GLN A 120 -91.31 48.04 -60.91
N ALA A 121 -90.46 49.06 -60.96
CA ALA A 121 -90.87 50.46 -60.88
C ALA A 121 -91.91 50.83 -61.96
N LEU A 122 -91.74 50.32 -63.18
CA LEU A 122 -92.65 50.59 -64.31
C LEU A 122 -94.01 49.92 -64.14
N LEU A 123 -94.06 48.68 -63.60
CA LEU A 123 -95.31 47.96 -63.35
C LEU A 123 -96.12 48.60 -62.22
N LEU A 124 -95.44 49.00 -61.13
CA LEU A 124 -96.07 49.73 -60.02
C LEU A 124 -96.69 51.04 -60.48
N GLN A 125 -96.03 51.75 -61.41
CA GLN A 125 -96.57 52.99 -61.96
C GLN A 125 -97.82 52.74 -62.84
N ALA A 126 -97.78 51.73 -63.71
CA ALA A 126 -98.92 51.38 -64.55
C ALA A 126 -100.17 50.96 -63.73
N GLU A 127 -99.99 50.25 -62.62
CA GLU A 127 -101.10 49.91 -61.70
C GLU A 127 -101.72 51.15 -61.03
N ARG A 128 -100.89 52.13 -60.64
CA ARG A 128 -101.37 53.40 -60.06
C ARG A 128 -102.19 54.19 -61.06
N GLU A 129 -101.74 54.25 -62.31
CA GLU A 129 -102.47 54.93 -63.40
C GLU A 129 -103.82 54.25 -63.69
N LEU A 130 -103.87 52.91 -63.70
CA LEU A 130 -105.12 52.14 -63.84
C LEU A 130 -106.11 52.42 -62.70
N ALA A 131 -105.64 52.48 -61.45
CA ALA A 131 -106.48 52.77 -60.30
C ALA A 131 -107.10 54.17 -60.38
N ALA A 132 -106.29 55.18 -60.72
CA ALA A 132 -106.73 56.56 -60.85
C ALA A 132 -107.80 56.71 -61.95
N ASN A 133 -107.65 56.00 -63.07
CA ASN A 133 -108.61 56.07 -64.17
C ASN A 133 -109.98 55.44 -63.81
N LEU A 134 -109.97 54.29 -63.12
CA LEU A 134 -111.19 53.65 -62.62
C LEU A 134 -111.95 54.54 -61.62
N GLU A 135 -111.22 55.28 -60.79
CA GLU A 135 -111.82 56.24 -59.85
C GLU A 135 -112.48 57.42 -60.59
N GLN A 136 -111.84 57.96 -61.63
CA GLN A 136 -112.43 59.00 -62.48
C GLN A 136 -113.72 58.54 -63.17
N LEU A 137 -113.77 57.29 -63.67
CA LEU A 137 -115.00 56.71 -64.22
C LEU A 137 -116.11 56.54 -63.18
N SER A 138 -115.76 56.23 -61.94
CA SER A 138 -116.71 56.12 -60.81
C SER A 138 -117.31 57.48 -60.45
N GLN A 139 -116.48 58.53 -60.40
CA GLN A 139 -116.94 59.90 -60.18
C GLN A 139 -117.86 60.39 -61.31
N TYR A 140 -117.50 60.09 -62.56
CA TYR A 140 -118.36 60.37 -63.73
C TYR A 140 -119.72 59.68 -63.62
N ALA A 141 -119.76 58.41 -63.19
CA ALA A 141 -121.02 57.70 -62.97
C ALA A 141 -121.87 58.32 -61.85
N ASN A 142 -121.26 58.79 -60.75
CA ASN A 142 -122.00 59.35 -59.62
C ASN A 142 -122.56 60.77 -59.85
N GLN A 143 -122.06 61.50 -60.85
CA GLN A 143 -122.49 62.87 -61.15
C GLN A 143 -123.81 62.94 -61.96
N ALA A 144 -124.28 61.83 -62.55
CA ALA A 144 -125.53 61.80 -63.31
C ALA A 144 -126.67 61.17 -62.50
N ASP A 145 -127.77 61.90 -62.32
CA ASP A 145 -128.98 61.41 -61.63
C ASP A 145 -129.88 60.50 -62.50
N SER A 146 -129.39 60.02 -63.65
CA SER A 146 -130.15 59.17 -64.55
C SER A 146 -130.14 57.70 -64.11
N THR A 147 -131.22 56.97 -64.36
CA THR A 147 -131.32 55.53 -64.05
C THR A 147 -130.24 54.70 -64.75
N GLN A 148 -129.62 55.24 -65.81
CA GLN A 148 -128.54 54.60 -66.56
C GLN A 148 -127.18 54.69 -65.85
N ALA A 149 -126.94 55.69 -65.00
CA ALA A 149 -125.70 55.86 -64.25
C ALA A 149 -125.44 54.71 -63.26
N ARG A 150 -126.51 54.18 -62.66
CA ARG A 150 -126.43 53.05 -61.71
C ARG A 150 -125.90 51.76 -62.32
N LEU A 151 -125.94 51.62 -63.65
CA LEU A 151 -125.44 50.43 -64.35
C LEU A 151 -123.91 50.38 -64.41
N TYR A 152 -123.21 51.51 -64.24
CA TYR A 152 -121.74 51.58 -64.29
C TYR A 152 -121.07 51.06 -63.01
N LEU A 153 -121.67 51.35 -61.85
CA LEU A 153 -121.12 51.05 -60.51
C LEU A 153 -120.72 49.58 -60.28
N PRO A 154 -121.54 48.56 -60.58
CA PRO A 154 -121.16 47.17 -60.32
C PRO A 154 -119.95 46.71 -61.15
N HIS A 155 -119.84 47.18 -62.39
CA HIS A 155 -118.72 46.84 -63.26
C HIS A 155 -117.42 47.54 -62.83
N LEU A 156 -117.49 48.80 -62.40
CA LEU A 156 -116.33 49.53 -61.88
C LEU A 156 -115.81 48.95 -60.57
N LEU A 157 -116.70 48.56 -59.65
CA LEU A 157 -116.32 47.90 -58.39
C LEU A 157 -115.63 46.55 -58.65
N THR A 158 -116.15 45.77 -59.59
CA THR A 158 -115.55 44.48 -59.95
C THR A 158 -114.18 44.67 -60.60
N ALA A 159 -114.03 45.68 -61.46
CA ALA A 159 -112.75 46.04 -62.08
C ALA A 159 -111.69 46.49 -61.05
N SER A 160 -112.05 47.31 -60.06
CA SER A 160 -111.11 47.76 -59.01
C SER A 160 -110.66 46.60 -58.11
N LEU A 161 -111.53 45.62 -57.86
CA LEU A 161 -111.21 44.44 -57.05
C LEU A 161 -110.21 43.53 -57.78
N HIS A 162 -110.36 43.35 -59.09
CA HIS A 162 -109.38 42.66 -59.93
C HIS A 162 -108.02 43.41 -59.95
N LEU A 163 -108.01 44.74 -59.97
CA LEU A 163 -106.77 45.53 -59.91
C LEU A 163 -106.01 45.33 -58.59
N ALA A 164 -106.73 45.28 -57.46
CA ALA A 164 -106.10 45.01 -56.16
C ALA A 164 -105.45 43.61 -56.12
N ARG A 165 -106.14 42.59 -56.67
CA ARG A 165 -105.60 41.23 -56.77
C ARG A 165 -104.39 41.14 -57.70
N LEU A 166 -104.44 41.84 -58.83
CA LEU A 166 -103.33 41.94 -59.78
C LEU A 166 -102.05 42.46 -59.09
N SER A 167 -102.16 43.50 -58.27
CA SER A 167 -101.02 44.06 -57.53
C SER A 167 -100.35 43.06 -56.57
N LEU A 168 -101.16 42.21 -55.91
CA LEU A 168 -100.68 41.17 -55.00
C LEU A 168 -100.00 40.04 -55.77
N SER A 169 -100.58 39.63 -56.90
CA SER A 169 -100.00 38.61 -57.79
C SER A 169 -98.65 39.07 -58.36
N ARG A 170 -98.52 40.35 -58.73
CA ARG A 170 -97.28 40.96 -59.21
C ARG A 170 -96.19 40.92 -58.15
N ASP A 171 -96.51 41.27 -56.91
CA ASP A 171 -95.55 41.26 -55.80
C ASP A 171 -95.00 39.84 -55.49
N LYS A 172 -95.88 38.82 -55.57
CA LYS A 172 -95.50 37.41 -55.45
C LYS A 172 -94.59 36.93 -56.59
N LEU A 173 -94.84 37.38 -57.82
CA LEU A 173 -93.99 37.04 -58.97
C LEU A 173 -92.56 37.56 -58.79
N VAL A 174 -92.40 38.82 -58.34
CA VAL A 174 -91.06 39.40 -58.25
C VAL A 174 -90.28 38.89 -57.05
N SER A 175 -90.93 38.73 -55.89
CA SER A 175 -90.27 38.21 -54.68
C SER A 175 -89.81 36.75 -54.80
N SER A 176 -90.55 35.92 -55.54
CA SER A 176 -90.22 34.50 -55.71
C SER A 176 -89.41 34.18 -56.97
N ALA A 177 -89.32 35.12 -57.92
CA ALA A 177 -88.65 34.94 -59.22
C ALA A 177 -89.14 33.71 -60.03
N ARG A 178 -90.36 33.22 -59.76
CA ARG A 178 -90.95 32.07 -60.45
C ARG A 178 -91.81 32.54 -61.61
N SER A 179 -91.43 32.16 -62.83
CA SER A 179 -92.15 32.51 -64.07
C SER A 179 -93.58 31.97 -64.12
N GLU A 180 -93.88 30.87 -63.42
CA GLU A 180 -95.21 30.24 -63.39
C GLU A 180 -96.29 31.14 -62.77
N LEU A 181 -95.91 32.06 -61.87
CA LEU A 181 -96.85 32.98 -61.21
C LEU A 181 -97.29 34.14 -62.12
N ALA A 182 -96.70 34.26 -63.32
CA ALA A 182 -97.10 35.24 -64.32
C ALA A 182 -98.54 35.04 -64.77
N GLY A 183 -98.97 33.78 -64.89
CA GLY A 183 -100.33 33.43 -65.32
C GLY A 183 -101.40 33.96 -64.37
N ASP A 184 -101.09 34.14 -63.08
CA ASP A 184 -102.03 34.71 -62.11
C ASP A 184 -102.19 36.23 -62.30
N VAL A 185 -101.12 36.95 -62.68
CA VAL A 185 -101.19 38.39 -63.01
C VAL A 185 -101.99 38.62 -64.29
N GLU A 186 -101.77 37.79 -65.32
CA GLU A 186 -102.50 37.88 -66.60
C GLU A 186 -104.00 37.53 -66.45
N ARG A 187 -104.33 36.59 -65.56
CA ARG A 187 -105.72 36.20 -65.27
C ARG A 187 -106.50 37.36 -64.66
N GLU A 188 -105.93 38.04 -63.67
CA GLU A 188 -106.57 39.20 -63.03
C GLU A 188 -106.67 40.39 -64.01
N LEU A 189 -105.65 40.64 -64.83
CA LEU A 189 -105.70 41.68 -65.88
C LEU A 189 -106.83 41.42 -66.89
N SER A 190 -107.03 40.16 -67.28
CA SER A 190 -108.12 39.75 -68.17
C SER A 190 -109.50 40.02 -67.55
N GLY A 191 -109.62 39.85 -66.22
CA GLY A 191 -110.83 40.21 -65.47
C GLY A 191 -111.16 41.70 -65.55
N ILE A 192 -110.15 42.58 -65.38
CA ILE A 192 -110.32 44.04 -65.52
C ILE A 192 -110.76 44.38 -66.96
N LYS A 193 -110.16 43.74 -67.96
CA LYS A 193 -110.48 43.96 -69.38
C LYS A 193 -111.92 43.57 -69.71
N ALA A 194 -112.42 42.45 -69.19
CA ALA A 194 -113.79 42.01 -69.40
C ALA A 194 -114.82 43.00 -68.83
N GLN A 195 -114.59 43.51 -67.61
CA GLN A 195 -115.46 44.53 -67.01
C GLN A 195 -115.38 45.86 -67.77
N THR A 196 -114.20 46.23 -68.26
CA THR A 196 -114.00 47.44 -69.08
C THR A 196 -114.80 47.39 -70.38
N GLN A 197 -114.89 46.23 -71.04
CA GLN A 197 -115.73 46.06 -72.23
C GLN A 197 -117.22 46.26 -71.92
N GLN A 198 -117.68 45.78 -70.76
CA GLN A 198 -119.06 46.02 -70.32
C GLN A 198 -119.30 47.51 -70.02
N ILE A 199 -118.34 48.19 -69.39
CA ILE A 199 -118.39 49.65 -69.17
C ILE A 199 -118.42 50.41 -70.50
N GLN A 200 -117.68 49.95 -71.52
CA GLN A 200 -117.70 50.57 -72.85
C GLN A 200 -119.06 50.47 -73.54
N ALA A 201 -119.74 49.33 -73.41
CA ALA A 201 -121.04 49.07 -74.03
C ALA A 201 -122.21 49.90 -73.42
N LEU A 202 -122.02 50.48 -72.24
CA LEU A 202 -123.03 51.31 -71.60
C LEU A 202 -123.18 52.68 -72.28
N PRO A 203 -124.41 53.22 -72.39
CA PRO A 203 -124.67 54.54 -72.99
C PRO A 203 -124.04 55.67 -72.17
N LEU A 204 -123.76 56.78 -72.86
CA LEU A 204 -123.18 58.00 -72.28
C LEU A 204 -124.22 58.72 -71.39
N LEU A 205 -123.76 59.33 -70.29
CA LEU A 205 -124.63 59.87 -69.24
C LEU A 205 -125.02 61.35 -69.43
N GLY A 206 -124.57 61.98 -70.52
CA GLY A 206 -124.96 63.33 -70.92
C GLY A 206 -124.33 64.43 -70.08
N ILE A 207 -123.32 64.12 -69.27
CA ILE A 207 -122.61 65.11 -68.45
C ILE A 207 -121.66 65.86 -69.37
N SER A 208 -122.08 67.06 -69.75
CA SER A 208 -121.25 67.98 -70.52
C SER A 208 -120.20 68.58 -69.58
N ALA A 209 -118.94 68.23 -69.83
CA ALA A 209 -117.84 68.94 -69.22
C ALA A 209 -117.54 70.17 -70.08
N GLN A 210 -117.69 71.37 -69.52
CA GLN A 210 -117.06 72.55 -70.09
C GLN A 210 -115.55 72.32 -70.12
N SER A 211 -115.05 72.05 -71.32
CA SER A 211 -113.63 71.98 -71.58
C SER A 211 -113.15 73.42 -71.74
N THR A 212 -112.67 74.05 -70.66
CA THR A 212 -111.75 75.18 -70.81
C THR A 212 -110.42 74.64 -71.32
N SER A 213 -110.28 74.57 -72.64
CA SER A 213 -109.00 74.41 -73.31
C SER A 213 -108.17 75.67 -73.13
N GLY A 214 -107.06 75.58 -72.40
CA GLY A 214 -106.15 76.68 -72.11
C GLY A 214 -105.25 77.11 -73.27
N SER A 215 -105.83 77.45 -74.43
CA SER A 215 -105.08 78.02 -75.57
C SER A 215 -105.37 79.48 -75.88
N ASP A 216 -106.24 80.16 -75.13
CA ASP A 216 -106.75 81.51 -75.49
C ASP A 216 -106.04 82.72 -74.84
N ASP A 217 -105.10 82.51 -73.91
CA ASP A 217 -104.45 83.63 -73.18
C ASP A 217 -103.45 84.42 -74.05
N PHE A 218 -102.94 83.83 -75.14
CA PHE A 218 -102.02 84.48 -76.08
C PHE A 218 -102.74 85.18 -77.26
N ALA A 219 -103.93 84.69 -77.66
CA ALA A 219 -104.71 85.28 -78.75
C ALA A 219 -105.42 86.57 -78.33
N ALA A 220 -105.95 86.61 -77.09
CA ALA A 220 -106.62 87.78 -76.52
C ALA A 220 -105.71 89.01 -76.42
N LEU A 221 -104.39 88.81 -76.29
CA LEU A 221 -103.39 89.87 -76.16
C LEU A 221 -102.97 90.48 -77.52
N MET A 222 -103.32 89.83 -78.64
CA MET A 222 -102.91 90.19 -80.00
C MET A 222 -104.02 90.84 -80.86
N GLY A 223 -105.20 91.10 -80.28
CA GLY A 223 -106.27 91.87 -80.95
C GLY A 223 -106.87 91.19 -82.19
N LEU A 224 -106.79 89.86 -82.27
CA LEU A 224 -107.41 89.06 -83.32
C LEU A 224 -108.66 88.37 -82.75
N GLU A 225 -109.86 88.79 -83.17
CA GLU A 225 -111.11 88.13 -82.80
C GLU A 225 -111.21 86.76 -83.49
N ALA A 226 -111.30 85.71 -82.67
CA ALA A 226 -111.44 84.33 -83.10
C ALA A 226 -112.92 83.90 -83.07
N ASP A 227 -113.35 83.25 -84.15
CA ASP A 227 -114.69 82.67 -84.33
C ASP A 227 -114.66 81.21 -83.85
N HIS A 228 -115.44 80.86 -82.81
CA HIS A 228 -115.43 79.54 -82.20
C HIS A 228 -116.83 78.92 -82.04
N THR A 229 -117.04 77.77 -82.69
CA THR A 229 -118.11 76.79 -82.43
C THR A 229 -117.58 75.65 -81.56
N ALA A 230 -117.90 75.66 -80.27
CA ALA A 230 -117.59 74.56 -79.35
C ALA A 230 -118.68 73.47 -79.42
N GLN A 231 -118.34 72.29 -79.97
CA GLN A 231 -119.15 71.08 -79.84
C GLN A 231 -118.89 70.44 -78.47
N ALA A 232 -119.92 70.40 -77.63
CA ALA A 232 -119.87 69.72 -76.33
C ALA A 232 -119.85 68.18 -76.54
N GLU A 233 -118.72 67.53 -76.30
CA GLU A 233 -118.58 66.08 -76.17
C GLU A 233 -118.73 65.64 -74.70
N ASP A 234 -119.22 64.41 -74.48
CA ASP A 234 -119.44 63.84 -73.15
C ASP A 234 -118.12 63.31 -72.54
N ALA A 235 -117.82 63.71 -71.29
CA ALA A 235 -116.58 63.37 -70.58
C ALA A 235 -116.33 61.85 -70.44
N GLY A 236 -117.39 61.04 -70.45
CA GLY A 236 -117.28 59.58 -70.29
C GLY A 236 -116.53 58.88 -71.43
N LEU A 237 -116.47 59.49 -72.62
CA LEU A 237 -115.75 58.95 -73.77
C LEU A 237 -114.23 58.99 -73.57
N GLY A 238 -113.71 60.04 -72.93
CA GLY A 238 -112.29 60.21 -72.65
C GLY A 238 -111.77 59.16 -71.68
N PHE A 239 -112.43 58.99 -70.54
CA PHE A 239 -112.00 58.02 -69.53
C PHE A 239 -112.08 56.57 -70.02
N LYS A 240 -113.11 56.21 -70.80
CA LYS A 240 -113.23 54.87 -71.40
C LYS A 240 -112.08 54.52 -72.36
N ARG A 241 -111.56 55.49 -73.13
CA ARG A 241 -110.42 55.28 -74.04
C ARG A 241 -109.12 55.10 -73.26
N GLU A 242 -108.88 55.95 -72.28
CA GLU A 242 -107.64 55.94 -71.49
C GLU A 242 -107.49 54.64 -70.68
N LEU A 243 -108.57 54.16 -70.05
CA LEU A 243 -108.57 52.87 -69.35
C LEU A 243 -108.16 51.71 -70.27
N ASN A 244 -108.63 51.72 -71.52
CA ASN A 244 -108.30 50.67 -72.49
C ASN A 244 -106.83 50.73 -72.95
N ASN A 245 -106.28 51.94 -73.12
CA ASN A 245 -104.88 52.14 -73.46
C ASN A 245 -103.96 51.60 -72.36
N LEU A 246 -104.22 51.96 -71.11
CA LEU A 246 -103.45 51.48 -69.96
C LEU A 246 -103.50 49.94 -69.84
N LEU A 247 -104.67 49.34 -70.05
CA LEU A 247 -104.84 47.88 -70.03
C LEU A 247 -104.12 47.18 -71.19
N SER A 248 -103.95 47.84 -72.34
CA SER A 248 -103.24 47.27 -73.49
C SER A 248 -101.72 47.26 -73.31
N ARG A 249 -101.18 48.20 -72.53
CA ARG A 249 -99.72 48.37 -72.33
C ARG A 249 -99.15 47.45 -71.24
N TYR A 250 -99.94 47.15 -70.21
CA TYR A 250 -99.51 46.36 -69.05
C TYR A 250 -98.82 45.02 -69.37
N PRO A 251 -99.29 44.19 -70.32
CA PRO A 251 -98.66 42.90 -70.64
C PRO A 251 -97.23 43.02 -71.16
N THR A 252 -96.93 44.07 -71.92
CA THR A 252 -95.59 44.28 -72.49
C THR A 252 -94.57 44.64 -71.41
N GLU A 253 -94.96 45.45 -70.43
CA GLU A 253 -94.10 45.79 -69.28
C GLU A 253 -93.90 44.57 -68.36
N LEU A 254 -94.91 43.70 -68.23
CA LEU A 254 -94.80 42.47 -67.44
C LEU A 254 -93.77 41.50 -68.02
N LYS A 255 -93.78 41.31 -69.34
CA LYS A 255 -92.83 40.42 -70.03
C LYS A 255 -91.39 40.91 -69.91
N ARG A 256 -91.15 42.22 -70.06
CA ARG A 256 -89.80 42.82 -69.88
C ARG A 256 -89.25 42.61 -68.48
N THR A 257 -90.08 42.74 -67.46
CA THR A 257 -89.70 42.55 -66.06
C THR A 257 -89.28 41.09 -65.79
N GLN A 258 -89.95 40.12 -66.39
CA GLN A 258 -89.61 38.70 -66.27
C GLN A 258 -88.24 38.37 -66.86
N GLU A 259 -87.96 38.84 -68.08
CA GLU A 259 -86.67 38.62 -68.76
C GLU A 259 -85.49 39.18 -67.95
N GLN A 260 -85.66 40.32 -67.28
CA GLN A 260 -84.63 40.91 -66.42
C GLN A 260 -84.38 40.10 -65.14
N ILE A 261 -85.43 39.57 -64.50
CA ILE A 261 -85.31 38.75 -63.28
C ILE A 261 -84.57 37.44 -63.59
N GLU A 262 -84.86 36.80 -64.72
CA GLU A 262 -84.22 35.54 -65.13
C GLU A 262 -82.72 35.72 -65.44
N GLN A 263 -82.34 36.79 -66.16
CA GLN A 263 -80.93 37.09 -66.44
C GLN A 263 -80.10 37.36 -65.19
N ARG A 264 -80.68 38.04 -64.18
CA ARG A 264 -80.00 38.33 -62.91
C ARG A 264 -79.71 37.04 -62.13
N ALA A 265 -80.64 36.09 -62.12
CA ALA A 265 -80.47 34.81 -61.43
C ALA A 265 -79.32 33.97 -62.03
N LEU A 266 -79.20 33.92 -63.36
CA LEU A 266 -78.14 33.16 -64.06
C LEU A 266 -76.73 33.74 -63.82
N LEU A 267 -76.60 35.06 -63.81
CA LEU A 267 -75.32 35.75 -63.58
C LEU A 267 -74.83 35.58 -62.13
N SER A 268 -75.74 35.64 -61.15
CA SER A 268 -75.41 35.40 -59.75
C SER A 268 -74.86 33.98 -59.54
N ASN A 269 -75.55 32.97 -60.11
CA ASN A 269 -75.13 31.57 -59.98
C ASN A 269 -73.76 31.30 -60.63
N SER A 270 -73.52 31.86 -61.82
CA SER A 270 -72.22 31.74 -62.51
C SER A 270 -71.08 32.38 -61.72
N THR A 271 -71.35 33.48 -61.01
CA THR A 271 -70.35 34.18 -60.20
C THR A 271 -69.93 33.36 -58.98
N HIS A 272 -70.89 32.80 -58.24
CA HIS A 272 -70.60 31.92 -57.11
C HIS A 272 -69.78 30.68 -57.52
N GLN A 273 -70.07 30.10 -58.70
CA GLN A 273 -69.31 28.97 -59.21
C GLN A 273 -67.83 29.31 -59.47
N LYS A 274 -67.54 30.48 -60.05
CA LYS A 274 -66.16 30.93 -60.33
C LYS A 274 -65.39 31.28 -59.06
N LEU A 275 -66.05 31.92 -58.09
CA LEU A 275 -65.45 32.22 -56.78
C LEU A 275 -65.06 30.94 -56.03
N GLY A 276 -65.95 29.94 -56.03
CA GLY A 276 -65.71 28.64 -55.40
C GLY A 276 -64.54 27.86 -56.02
N ALA A 277 -64.36 27.95 -57.35
CA ALA A 277 -63.26 27.26 -58.03
C ALA A 277 -61.87 27.75 -57.59
N VAL A 278 -61.70 29.05 -57.31
CA VAL A 278 -60.43 29.59 -56.81
C VAL A 278 -60.21 29.22 -55.34
N GLN A 279 -61.27 29.24 -54.51
CA GLN A 279 -61.18 28.82 -53.11
C GLN A 279 -60.77 27.35 -52.98
N GLN A 280 -61.28 26.48 -53.85
CA GLN A 280 -60.93 25.06 -53.87
C GLN A 280 -59.47 24.84 -54.32
N ALA A 281 -58.97 25.65 -55.26
CA ALA A 281 -57.57 25.59 -55.69
C ALA A 281 -56.60 26.00 -54.55
N ILE A 282 -56.95 27.01 -53.75
CA ILE A 282 -56.18 27.42 -52.56
C ILE A 282 -56.20 26.33 -51.48
N ALA A 283 -57.33 25.67 -51.25
CA ALA A 283 -57.41 24.57 -50.28
C ALA A 283 -56.55 23.35 -50.68
N ALA A 284 -56.42 23.07 -51.99
CA ALA A 284 -55.63 21.94 -52.51
C ALA A 284 -54.10 22.08 -52.27
N LEU A 285 -53.61 23.28 -51.93
CA LEU A 285 -52.20 23.52 -51.60
C LEU A 285 -51.81 23.08 -50.18
N GLU A 286 -52.75 23.03 -49.23
CA GLU A 286 -52.49 22.65 -47.83
C GLU A 286 -51.80 21.28 -47.65
N PRO A 287 -52.25 20.19 -48.30
CA PRO A 287 -51.60 18.88 -48.17
C PRO A 287 -50.19 18.83 -48.77
N GLN A 288 -49.90 19.61 -49.82
CA GLN A 288 -48.58 19.64 -50.46
C GLN A 288 -47.52 20.30 -49.57
N VAL A 289 -47.88 21.35 -48.84
CA VAL A 289 -46.97 22.03 -47.90
C VAL A 289 -46.67 21.17 -46.66
N ARG A 290 -47.65 20.37 -46.18
CA ARG A 290 -47.42 19.43 -45.06
C ARG A 290 -46.53 18.24 -45.44
N ALA A 291 -46.58 17.76 -46.68
CA ALA A 291 -45.79 16.61 -47.12
C ALA A 291 -44.28 16.89 -47.11
N GLU A 292 -43.85 18.08 -47.55
CA GLU A 292 -42.45 18.52 -47.50
C GLU A 292 -41.90 18.65 -46.06
N HIS A 293 -42.76 19.04 -45.09
CA HIS A 293 -42.38 19.11 -43.68
C HIS A 293 -42.10 17.71 -43.07
N GLY A 294 -42.80 16.67 -43.54
CA GLY A 294 -42.67 15.30 -43.03
C GLY A 294 -41.40 14.58 -43.46
N HIS A 295 -40.92 14.81 -44.69
CA HIS A 295 -39.75 14.12 -45.24
C HIS A 295 -38.43 14.53 -44.56
N ILE A 296 -38.32 15.79 -44.16
CA ILE A 296 -37.10 16.33 -43.53
C ILE A 296 -36.95 15.86 -42.07
N GLN A 297 -38.07 15.62 -41.36
CA GLN A 297 -38.01 15.17 -39.96
C GLN A 297 -37.61 13.69 -39.79
N SER A 298 -37.85 12.83 -40.79
CA SER A 298 -37.54 11.40 -40.69
C SER A 298 -36.04 11.12 -40.90
N GLU A 299 -35.37 11.84 -41.80
CA GLU A 299 -33.92 11.69 -42.05
C GLU A 299 -33.07 12.03 -40.81
N VAL A 300 -33.46 13.07 -40.06
CA VAL A 300 -32.77 13.48 -38.84
C VAL A 300 -32.83 12.42 -37.74
N ARG A 301 -33.96 11.72 -37.58
CA ARG A 301 -34.13 10.69 -36.52
C ARG A 301 -33.30 9.43 -36.80
N LEU A 302 -33.13 9.06 -38.06
CA LEU A 302 -32.42 7.83 -38.45
C LEU A 302 -30.91 7.94 -38.15
N ILE A 303 -30.30 9.10 -38.43
CA ILE A 303 -28.87 9.36 -38.16
C ILE A 303 -28.57 9.37 -36.66
N GLN A 304 -29.49 9.90 -35.84
CA GLN A 304 -29.34 9.88 -34.36
C GLN A 304 -29.42 8.45 -33.79
N GLY A 305 -30.26 7.57 -34.35
CA GLY A 305 -30.40 6.18 -33.89
C GLY A 305 -29.15 5.33 -34.11
N VAL A 306 -28.49 5.46 -35.27
CA VAL A 306 -27.27 4.71 -35.60
C VAL A 306 -26.11 5.05 -34.65
N MET A 307 -25.98 6.33 -34.27
CA MET A 307 -24.93 6.78 -33.37
C MET A 307 -25.08 6.24 -31.94
N ILE A 308 -26.31 6.14 -31.42
CA ILE A 308 -26.58 5.57 -30.09
C ILE A 308 -26.22 4.08 -30.06
N GLY A 309 -26.51 3.34 -31.14
CA GLY A 309 -26.15 1.93 -31.26
C GLY A 309 -24.64 1.67 -31.24
N LEU A 310 -23.85 2.52 -31.90
CA LEU A 310 -22.39 2.40 -31.93
C LEU A 310 -21.76 2.61 -30.54
N ILE A 311 -22.29 3.55 -29.74
CA ILE A 311 -21.82 3.83 -28.38
C ILE A 311 -22.06 2.63 -27.46
N LEU A 312 -23.24 1.99 -27.55
CA LEU A 312 -23.58 0.82 -26.74
C LEU A 312 -22.70 -0.40 -27.06
N LEU A 313 -22.36 -0.62 -28.33
CA LEU A 313 -21.48 -1.71 -28.76
C LEU A 313 -20.07 -1.58 -28.14
N ILE A 314 -19.52 -0.37 -28.16
CA ILE A 314 -18.19 -0.08 -27.60
C ILE A 314 -18.20 -0.28 -26.08
N ALA A 315 -19.25 0.17 -25.39
CA ALA A 315 -19.40 -0.02 -23.94
C ALA A 315 -19.44 -1.50 -23.53
N LEU A 316 -20.15 -2.35 -24.30
CA LEU A 316 -20.25 -3.80 -24.04
C LEU A 316 -18.88 -4.50 -24.19
N LEU A 317 -18.08 -4.09 -25.18
CA LEU A 317 -16.77 -4.68 -25.45
C LEU A 317 -15.76 -4.35 -24.33
N ILE A 318 -15.86 -3.16 -23.73
CA ILE A 318 -15.05 -2.76 -22.56
C ILE A 318 -15.42 -3.57 -21.32
N ASP A 319 -16.72 -3.73 -21.04
CA ASP A 319 -17.22 -4.44 -19.85
C ASP A 319 -16.81 -5.93 -19.84
N THR A 320 -16.90 -6.60 -20.98
CA THR A 320 -16.50 -8.02 -21.10
C THR A 320 -15.01 -8.26 -20.85
N LEU A 321 -14.14 -7.36 -21.31
CA LEU A 321 -12.69 -7.44 -21.08
C LEU A 321 -12.35 -7.25 -19.60
N GLN A 322 -12.98 -6.27 -18.93
CA GLN A 322 -12.74 -5.97 -17.52
C GLN A 322 -13.15 -7.13 -16.60
N ARG A 323 -14.32 -7.74 -16.83
CA ARG A 323 -14.80 -8.87 -16.01
C ARG A 323 -13.89 -10.10 -16.11
N ARG A 324 -13.30 -10.35 -17.28
CA ARG A 324 -12.40 -11.50 -17.49
C ARG A 324 -11.07 -11.34 -16.74
N LEU A 325 -10.51 -10.13 -16.73
CA LEU A 325 -9.31 -9.79 -15.97
C LEU A 325 -9.55 -9.83 -14.45
N ALA A 326 -10.69 -9.29 -14.00
CA ALA A 326 -11.05 -9.28 -12.57
C ALA A 326 -11.12 -10.71 -12.00
N ARG A 327 -11.75 -11.65 -12.71
CA ARG A 327 -11.90 -13.04 -12.25
C ARG A 327 -10.56 -13.77 -12.06
N VAL A 328 -9.59 -13.53 -12.94
CA VAL A 328 -8.24 -14.11 -12.83
C VAL A 328 -7.49 -13.53 -11.63
N LEU A 329 -7.58 -12.21 -11.42
CA LEU A 329 -6.96 -11.54 -10.28
C LEU A 329 -7.54 -11.99 -8.94
N THR A 330 -8.86 -12.20 -8.86
CA THR A 330 -9.51 -12.72 -7.64
C THR A 330 -9.09 -14.16 -7.33
N CYS A 331 -8.94 -15.01 -8.36
CA CYS A 331 -8.43 -16.38 -8.18
C CYS A 331 -6.97 -16.38 -7.69
N LEU A 332 -6.12 -15.56 -8.29
CA LEU A 332 -4.74 -15.36 -7.84
C LEU A 332 -4.68 -14.87 -6.39
N ALA A 333 -5.50 -13.89 -6.01
CA ALA A 333 -5.55 -13.38 -4.65
C ALA A 333 -5.92 -14.47 -3.63
N GLY A 334 -6.87 -15.35 -3.95
CA GLY A 334 -7.24 -16.48 -3.10
C GLY A 334 -6.10 -17.50 -2.93
N LEU A 335 -5.37 -17.81 -4.00
CA LEU A 335 -4.22 -18.72 -3.93
C LEU A 335 -3.03 -18.10 -3.17
N LEU A 336 -2.73 -16.82 -3.40
CA LEU A 336 -1.72 -16.11 -2.62
C LEU A 336 -2.08 -16.00 -1.13
N SER A 337 -3.37 -15.93 -0.78
CA SER A 337 -3.83 -15.99 0.61
C SER A 337 -3.41 -17.29 1.29
N THR A 338 -3.53 -18.44 0.60
CA THR A 338 -3.10 -19.74 1.17
C THR A 338 -1.60 -19.81 1.43
N TRP A 339 -0.79 -19.16 0.59
CA TRP A 339 0.65 -19.01 0.84
C TRP A 339 0.96 -18.06 2.01
N ALA A 340 0.14 -17.01 2.21
CA ALA A 340 0.26 -16.11 3.36
C ALA A 340 -0.07 -16.82 4.68
N ASP A 341 -0.98 -17.79 4.65
CA ASP A 341 -1.31 -18.68 5.79
C ASP A 341 -0.24 -19.76 6.03
N GLY A 342 0.83 -19.79 5.22
CA GLY A 342 1.96 -20.70 5.36
C GLY A 342 1.78 -22.08 4.75
N ASP A 343 0.76 -22.29 3.89
CA ASP A 343 0.57 -23.52 3.12
C ASP A 343 1.18 -23.39 1.72
N PHE A 344 2.40 -23.91 1.57
CA PHE A 344 3.13 -23.99 0.31
C PHE A 344 3.00 -25.36 -0.35
N SER A 345 2.08 -26.25 0.07
CA SER A 345 1.99 -27.61 -0.47
C SER A 345 1.50 -27.67 -1.93
N ARG A 346 0.73 -26.66 -2.37
CA ARG A 346 0.08 -26.63 -3.69
C ARG A 346 0.75 -25.66 -4.66
N ASN A 347 0.82 -26.05 -5.94
CA ASN A 347 1.24 -25.17 -7.02
C ASN A 347 0.08 -24.28 -7.49
N ILE A 348 0.42 -23.09 -8.00
CA ILE A 348 -0.56 -22.25 -8.70
C ILE A 348 -0.62 -22.73 -10.15
N GLN A 349 -1.82 -23.03 -10.64
CA GLN A 349 -2.08 -23.37 -12.04
C GLN A 349 -3.15 -22.42 -12.57
N LEU A 350 -2.74 -21.49 -13.44
CA LEU A 350 -3.67 -20.64 -14.19
C LEU A 350 -3.88 -21.36 -15.53
N GLY A 351 -5.05 -21.97 -15.73
CA GLY A 351 -5.33 -22.77 -16.94
C GLY A 351 -5.04 -22.05 -18.27
N LYS A 352 -5.00 -22.78 -19.39
CA LYS A 352 -4.60 -22.30 -20.74
C LYS A 352 -5.22 -20.93 -21.09
N THR A 353 -4.50 -19.85 -20.85
CA THR A 353 -4.84 -18.48 -21.27
C THR A 353 -3.52 -17.71 -21.43
N ASN A 354 -3.54 -16.70 -22.31
CA ASN A 354 -2.51 -15.74 -22.72
C ASN A 354 -1.12 -15.84 -22.04
N ARG A 355 -0.05 -15.78 -22.85
CA ARG A 355 1.37 -15.89 -22.45
C ARG A 355 1.73 -15.09 -21.18
N GLU A 356 1.16 -13.90 -21.00
CA GLU A 356 1.40 -13.04 -19.83
C GLU A 356 0.93 -13.66 -18.50
N LEU A 357 -0.14 -14.44 -18.48
CA LEU A 357 -0.60 -15.14 -17.26
C LEU A 357 0.33 -16.32 -16.94
N HIS A 358 0.87 -16.97 -17.96
CA HIS A 358 1.82 -18.08 -17.79
C HIS A 358 3.16 -17.59 -17.21
N ASP A 359 3.63 -16.41 -17.63
CA ASP A 359 4.84 -15.79 -17.07
C ASP A 359 4.67 -15.43 -15.57
N ILE A 360 3.47 -15.02 -15.17
CA ILE A 360 3.11 -14.76 -13.75
C ILE A 360 3.06 -16.07 -12.97
N GLU A 361 2.41 -17.11 -13.49
CA GLU A 361 2.36 -18.44 -12.86
C GLU A 361 3.77 -19.00 -12.62
N ALA A 362 4.62 -18.97 -13.64
CA ALA A 362 6.00 -19.46 -13.54
C ALA A 362 6.81 -18.70 -12.49
N SER A 363 6.62 -17.38 -12.39
CA SER A 363 7.32 -16.54 -11.42
C SER A 363 6.84 -16.77 -9.98
N LEU A 364 5.53 -16.95 -9.78
CA LEU A 364 4.96 -17.31 -8.48
C LEU A 364 5.43 -18.70 -8.03
N ASN A 365 5.41 -19.69 -8.92
CA ASN A 365 5.89 -21.03 -8.58
C ASN A 365 7.39 -21.07 -8.28
N ARG A 366 8.22 -20.22 -8.93
CA ARG A 366 9.63 -20.02 -8.54
C ARG A 366 9.77 -19.45 -7.13
N LEU A 367 8.96 -18.45 -6.76
CA LEU A 367 8.95 -17.88 -5.41
C LEU A 367 8.57 -18.95 -4.37
N ARG A 368 7.56 -19.78 -4.65
CA ARG A 368 7.20 -20.92 -3.79
C ARG A 368 8.37 -21.86 -3.57
N VAL A 369 9.03 -22.32 -4.64
CA VAL A 369 10.19 -23.23 -4.53
C VAL A 369 11.30 -22.60 -3.69
N TYR A 370 11.56 -21.30 -3.86
CA TYR A 370 12.51 -20.57 -3.03
C TYR A 370 12.10 -20.55 -1.54
N LEU A 371 10.83 -20.26 -1.23
CA LEU A 371 10.31 -20.27 0.15
C LEU A 371 10.36 -21.67 0.77
N VAL A 372 9.98 -22.71 0.04
CA VAL A 372 10.06 -24.10 0.50
C VAL A 372 11.50 -24.48 0.87
N ASN A 373 12.47 -24.14 0.01
CA ASN A 373 13.88 -24.38 0.27
C ASN A 373 14.40 -23.57 1.48
N LEU A 374 14.00 -22.30 1.60
CA LEU A 374 14.36 -21.43 2.72
C LEU A 374 13.86 -21.99 4.05
N VAL A 375 12.58 -22.38 4.12
CA VAL A 375 11.96 -23.00 5.31
C VAL A 375 12.63 -24.34 5.63
N GLY A 376 12.92 -25.16 4.62
CA GLY A 376 13.68 -26.41 4.80
C GLY A 376 15.08 -26.19 5.37
N THR A 377 15.80 -25.17 4.88
CA THR A 377 17.13 -24.80 5.39
C THR A 377 17.05 -24.24 6.81
N LEU A 378 16.03 -23.42 7.12
CA LEU A 378 15.79 -22.92 8.48
C LEU A 378 15.52 -24.07 9.46
N ARG A 379 14.74 -25.09 9.05
CA ARG A 379 14.50 -26.28 9.88
C ARG A 379 15.78 -27.02 10.20
N LEU A 380 16.59 -27.32 9.18
CA LEU A 380 17.89 -28.00 9.36
C LEU A 380 18.82 -27.19 10.27
N ASN A 381 18.90 -25.87 10.07
CA ASN A 381 19.71 -25.00 10.92
C ASN A 381 19.19 -24.98 12.38
N ALA A 382 17.87 -24.97 12.61
CA ALA A 382 17.29 -25.02 13.94
C ALA A 382 17.60 -26.35 14.66
N GLU A 383 17.46 -27.48 13.95
CA GLU A 383 17.85 -28.81 14.44
C GLU A 383 19.36 -28.86 14.78
N GLN A 384 20.20 -28.28 13.93
CA GLN A 384 21.65 -28.23 14.15
C GLN A 384 22.03 -27.33 15.34
N VAL A 385 21.34 -26.21 15.56
CA VAL A 385 21.51 -25.36 16.75
C VAL A 385 21.10 -26.11 18.01
N ALA A 386 19.97 -26.82 17.99
CA ALA A 386 19.52 -27.63 19.13
C ALA A 386 20.52 -28.75 19.47
N ALA A 387 20.98 -29.49 18.46
CA ALA A 387 21.99 -30.53 18.63
C ALA A 387 23.32 -29.96 19.19
N SER A 388 23.81 -28.85 18.62
CA SER A 388 25.04 -28.19 19.08
C SER A 388 24.91 -27.68 20.50
N SER A 389 23.74 -27.15 20.87
CA SER A 389 23.45 -26.71 22.23
C SER A 389 23.50 -27.88 23.22
N GLN A 390 22.90 -29.02 22.87
CA GLN A 390 22.95 -30.24 23.69
C GLN A 390 24.39 -30.74 23.88
N THR A 391 25.20 -30.74 22.81
CA THR A 391 26.63 -31.08 22.88
C THR A 391 27.39 -30.10 23.78
N LEU A 392 27.12 -28.80 23.66
CA LEU A 392 27.74 -27.78 24.50
C LEU A 392 27.37 -27.94 25.99
N ALA A 393 26.13 -28.32 26.30
CA ALA A 393 25.70 -28.63 27.66
C ALA A 393 26.45 -29.87 28.21
N GLY A 394 26.61 -30.91 27.40
CA GLY A 394 27.39 -32.09 27.76
C GLY A 394 28.87 -31.78 28.02
N LEU A 395 29.50 -30.99 27.14
CA LEU A 395 30.87 -30.51 27.30
C LEU A 395 31.02 -29.65 28.56
N SER A 396 30.08 -28.74 28.82
CA SER A 396 30.08 -27.88 30.02
C SER A 396 29.96 -28.72 31.30
N SER A 397 29.10 -29.74 31.32
CA SER A 397 29.01 -30.68 32.44
C SER A 397 30.31 -31.46 32.67
N GLY A 398 30.93 -31.94 31.58
CA GLY A 398 32.23 -32.60 31.63
C GLY A 398 33.32 -31.69 32.19
N LEU A 399 33.40 -30.45 31.70
CA LEU A 399 34.33 -29.44 32.19
C LEU A 399 34.09 -29.11 33.67
N HIS A 400 32.83 -29.02 34.11
CA HIS A 400 32.49 -28.77 35.52
C HIS A 400 33.07 -29.86 36.43
N SER A 401 32.81 -31.13 36.09
CA SER A 401 33.36 -32.27 36.84
C SER A 401 34.89 -32.34 36.80
N GLY A 402 35.50 -31.84 35.72
CA GLY A 402 36.95 -31.75 35.58
C GLY A 402 37.54 -30.67 36.49
N ALA A 403 36.91 -29.49 36.51
CA ALA A 403 37.32 -28.37 37.35
C ALA A 403 37.15 -28.68 38.85
N GLU A 404 36.06 -29.35 39.27
CA GLU A 404 35.90 -29.80 40.66
C GLU A 404 36.99 -30.79 41.09
N ARG A 405 37.31 -31.78 40.23
CA ARG A 405 38.41 -32.71 40.50
C ARG A 405 39.74 -32.00 40.60
N GLN A 406 40.02 -31.08 39.67
CA GLN A 406 41.24 -30.27 39.71
C GLN A 406 41.34 -29.43 40.98
N ALA A 407 40.24 -28.86 41.48
CA ALA A 407 40.22 -28.14 42.75
C ALA A 407 40.55 -29.08 43.93
N GLY A 408 39.99 -30.29 43.94
CA GLY A 408 40.30 -31.33 44.93
C GLY A 408 41.77 -31.76 44.90
N ASP A 409 42.31 -32.06 43.72
CA ASP A 409 43.71 -32.45 43.53
C ASP A 409 44.65 -31.31 43.97
N THR A 410 44.30 -30.06 43.67
CA THR A 410 45.07 -28.88 44.07
C THR A 410 45.05 -28.69 45.58
N ALA A 411 43.92 -28.96 46.24
CA ALA A 411 43.84 -28.94 47.70
C ALA A 411 44.75 -30.00 48.34
N GLN A 412 44.74 -31.23 47.82
CA GLN A 412 45.65 -32.30 48.28
C GLN A 412 47.12 -31.93 48.09
N ILE A 413 47.47 -31.29 46.97
CA ILE A 413 48.83 -30.78 46.73
C ILE A 413 49.21 -29.76 47.80
N ARG A 414 48.33 -28.82 48.18
CA ARG A 414 48.61 -27.85 49.23
C ARG A 414 48.86 -28.51 50.59
N ASP A 415 48.06 -29.50 50.95
CA ASP A 415 48.24 -30.25 52.19
C ASP A 415 49.61 -30.99 52.20
N ALA A 416 49.95 -31.66 51.10
CA ALA A 416 51.23 -32.34 50.94
C ALA A 416 52.43 -31.37 50.96
N LEU A 417 52.29 -30.16 50.39
CA LEU A 417 53.32 -29.12 50.46
C LEU A 417 53.51 -28.62 51.89
N GLY A 418 52.44 -28.52 52.69
CA GLY A 418 52.55 -28.19 54.11
C GLY A 418 53.34 -29.23 54.91
N GLU A 419 53.10 -30.51 54.65
CA GLU A 419 53.88 -31.61 55.26
C GLU A 419 55.35 -31.61 54.78
N LEU A 420 55.59 -31.33 53.49
CA LEU A 420 56.94 -31.16 52.95
C LEU A 420 57.68 -29.97 53.58
N GLU A 421 57.02 -28.83 53.80
CA GLU A 421 57.61 -27.64 54.42
C GLU A 421 58.03 -27.93 55.88
N ALA A 422 57.21 -28.67 56.62
CA ALA A 422 57.56 -29.16 57.95
C ALA A 422 58.77 -30.10 57.91
N THR A 423 58.79 -31.04 56.95
CA THR A 423 59.90 -31.99 56.77
C THR A 423 61.21 -31.29 56.41
N ILE A 424 61.17 -30.31 55.50
CA ILE A 424 62.32 -29.47 55.13
C ILE A 424 62.87 -28.73 56.36
N THR A 425 61.99 -28.14 57.16
CA THR A 425 62.39 -27.43 58.39
C THR A 425 63.07 -28.39 59.38
N GLN A 426 62.53 -29.60 59.54
CA GLN A 426 63.12 -30.63 60.38
C GLN A 426 64.51 -31.06 59.87
N VAL A 427 64.66 -31.34 58.56
CA VAL A 427 65.95 -31.73 57.96
C VAL A 427 67.00 -30.63 58.09
N ALA A 428 66.62 -29.36 57.95
CA ALA A 428 67.53 -28.23 58.18
C ALA A 428 68.00 -28.18 59.64
N GLY A 429 67.09 -28.41 60.59
CA GLY A 429 67.40 -28.52 62.01
C GLY A 429 68.36 -29.68 62.31
N ASP A 430 68.06 -30.87 61.77
CA ASP A 430 68.90 -32.07 61.93
C ASP A 430 70.30 -31.86 61.33
N ALA A 431 70.41 -31.18 60.19
CA ALA A 431 71.69 -30.81 59.59
C ALA A 431 72.48 -29.83 60.49
N SER A 432 71.82 -28.81 61.04
CA SER A 432 72.46 -27.89 61.98
C SER A 432 72.96 -28.62 63.23
N HIS A 433 72.13 -29.51 63.79
CA HIS A 433 72.48 -30.33 64.94
C HIS A 433 73.67 -31.26 64.64
N ALA A 434 73.71 -31.88 63.47
CA ALA A 434 74.82 -32.73 63.04
C ALA A 434 76.13 -31.94 62.88
N ALA A 435 76.06 -30.70 62.36
CA ALA A 435 77.22 -29.82 62.24
C ALA A 435 77.80 -29.44 63.62
N ASP A 436 76.94 -29.12 64.59
CA ASP A 436 77.36 -28.75 65.94
C ASP A 436 77.85 -29.95 66.77
N ALA A 437 77.22 -31.11 66.61
CA ALA A 437 77.69 -32.36 67.19
C ALA A 437 79.08 -32.74 66.63
N SER A 438 79.29 -32.58 65.32
CA SER A 438 80.59 -32.79 64.68
C SER A 438 81.64 -31.82 65.21
N ARG A 439 81.30 -30.54 65.38
CA ARG A 439 82.19 -29.52 65.96
C ARG A 439 82.61 -29.89 67.38
N SER A 440 81.64 -30.31 68.20
CA SER A 440 81.87 -30.76 69.58
C SER A 440 82.76 -32.00 69.63
N ALA A 441 82.48 -33.00 68.78
CA ALA A 441 83.32 -34.19 68.64
C ALA A 441 84.75 -33.83 68.21
N GLY A 442 84.92 -32.90 67.27
CA GLY A 442 86.23 -32.40 66.85
C GLY A 442 87.02 -31.78 67.99
N THR A 443 86.37 -30.97 68.84
CA THR A 443 87.04 -30.42 70.04
C THR A 443 87.45 -31.48 71.05
N ALA A 444 86.62 -32.52 71.25
CA ALA A 444 86.94 -33.64 72.14
C ALA A 444 88.11 -34.48 71.63
N VAL A 445 88.15 -34.74 70.32
CA VAL A 445 89.27 -35.46 69.68
C VAL A 445 90.57 -34.64 69.76
N ALA A 446 90.52 -33.33 69.49
CA ALA A 446 91.68 -32.45 69.62
C ALA A 446 92.22 -32.38 71.06
N GLN A 447 91.34 -32.47 72.07
CA GLN A 447 91.75 -32.64 73.46
C GLN A 447 92.41 -34.02 73.69
N GLY A 448 91.85 -35.09 73.12
CA GLY A 448 92.42 -36.44 73.18
C GLY A 448 93.82 -36.52 72.57
N GLN A 449 94.03 -35.92 71.40
CA GLN A 449 95.34 -35.84 70.74
C GLN A 449 96.37 -35.13 71.62
N ARG A 450 96.00 -34.02 72.28
CA ARG A 450 96.88 -33.32 73.24
C ARG A 450 97.28 -34.21 74.42
N VAL A 451 96.34 -34.99 74.98
CA VAL A 451 96.62 -35.91 76.09
C VAL A 451 97.55 -37.06 75.67
N ILE A 452 97.35 -37.61 74.47
CA ILE A 452 98.25 -38.63 73.90
C ILE A 452 99.65 -38.05 73.67
N GLY A 453 99.76 -36.87 73.06
CA GLY A 453 101.05 -36.21 72.84
C GLY A 453 101.81 -35.93 74.15
N GLN A 454 101.10 -35.51 75.20
CA GLN A 454 101.67 -35.38 76.56
C GLN A 454 102.14 -36.72 77.12
N SER A 455 101.36 -37.79 76.92
CA SER A 455 101.72 -39.15 77.35
C SER A 455 102.96 -39.67 76.64
N LEU A 456 103.08 -39.40 75.33
CA LEU A 456 104.25 -39.77 74.53
C LEU A 456 105.52 -39.05 75.01
N SER A 457 105.40 -37.75 75.28
CA SER A 457 106.49 -36.95 75.86
C SER A 457 106.91 -37.47 77.24
N GLY A 458 105.94 -37.83 78.08
CA GLY A 458 106.19 -38.43 79.40
C GLY A 458 106.89 -39.81 79.30
N LEU A 459 106.49 -40.65 78.34
CA LEU A 459 107.14 -41.93 78.09
C LEU A 459 108.58 -41.77 77.60
N HIS A 460 108.85 -40.79 76.74
CA HIS A 460 110.23 -40.49 76.32
C HIS A 460 111.10 -40.05 77.50
N ALA A 461 110.59 -39.17 78.36
CA ALA A 461 111.30 -38.76 79.58
C ALA A 461 111.55 -39.94 80.52
N LEU A 462 110.56 -40.81 80.72
CA LEU A 462 110.70 -42.03 81.54
C LEU A 462 111.79 -42.96 81.00
N VAL A 463 111.84 -43.18 79.68
CA VAL A 463 112.90 -44.00 79.06
C VAL A 463 114.27 -43.41 79.34
N THR A 464 114.45 -42.10 79.20
CA THR A 464 115.72 -41.42 79.50
C THR A 464 116.10 -41.54 80.97
N GLU A 465 115.15 -41.35 81.89
CA GLU A 465 115.40 -41.45 83.33
C GLU A 465 115.78 -42.89 83.75
N VAL A 466 115.05 -43.89 83.27
CA VAL A 466 115.35 -45.31 83.54
C VAL A 466 116.71 -45.72 82.98
N GLN A 467 117.08 -45.23 81.79
CA GLN A 467 118.41 -45.46 81.23
C GLN A 467 119.52 -44.83 82.07
N GLY A 468 119.33 -43.59 82.57
CA GLY A 468 120.28 -42.95 83.47
C GLY A 468 120.42 -43.68 84.82
N ASN A 469 119.31 -44.20 85.35
CA ASN A 469 119.33 -45.02 86.56
C ASN A 469 120.05 -46.36 86.34
N ALA A 470 119.85 -47.00 85.18
CA ALA A 470 120.53 -48.24 84.82
C ALA A 470 122.05 -48.04 84.78
N GLN A 471 122.52 -46.96 84.15
CA GLN A 471 123.94 -46.61 84.10
C GLN A 471 124.54 -46.35 85.49
N SER A 472 123.79 -45.71 86.38
CA SER A 472 124.22 -45.45 87.77
C SER A 472 124.35 -46.75 88.58
N ILE A 473 123.44 -47.70 88.38
CA ILE A 473 123.51 -49.02 89.03
C ILE A 473 124.60 -49.91 88.43
N GLU A 474 124.85 -49.83 87.12
CA GLU A 474 126.00 -50.49 86.48
C GLU A 474 127.32 -50.00 87.10
N HIS A 475 127.47 -48.68 87.27
CA HIS A 475 128.62 -48.11 87.97
C HIS A 475 128.75 -48.62 89.41
N LEU A 476 127.64 -48.70 90.16
CA LEU A 476 127.64 -49.27 91.51
C LEU A 476 128.07 -50.76 91.52
N ALA A 477 127.68 -51.53 90.50
CA ALA A 477 128.08 -52.93 90.36
C ALA A 477 129.59 -53.06 90.11
N GLU A 478 130.16 -52.17 89.28
CA GLU A 478 131.60 -52.10 89.01
C GLU A 478 132.41 -51.70 90.26
N GLU A 479 131.96 -50.68 91.00
CA GLU A 479 132.58 -50.27 92.27
C GLU A 479 132.51 -51.41 93.29
N SER A 480 131.37 -52.09 93.40
CA SER A 480 131.20 -53.25 94.28
C SER A 480 132.11 -54.43 93.88
N ALA A 481 132.33 -54.65 92.57
CA ALA A 481 133.29 -55.64 92.08
C ALA A 481 134.73 -55.28 92.48
N THR A 482 135.10 -54.00 92.36
CA THR A 482 136.40 -53.48 92.81
C THR A 482 136.60 -53.72 94.31
N ILE A 483 135.60 -53.43 95.15
CA ILE A 483 135.66 -53.71 96.60
C ILE A 483 135.82 -55.21 96.86
N GLY A 484 135.10 -56.07 96.15
CA GLY A 484 135.25 -57.54 96.25
C GLY A 484 136.68 -58.01 95.95
N GLY A 485 137.34 -57.41 94.95
CA GLY A 485 138.75 -57.65 94.65
C GLY A 485 139.68 -57.25 95.81
N VAL A 486 139.47 -56.06 96.38
CA VAL A 486 140.23 -55.57 97.55
C VAL A 486 140.05 -56.50 98.76
N LEU A 487 138.82 -56.95 99.04
CA LEU A 487 138.55 -57.89 100.14
C LEU A 487 139.25 -59.23 99.96
N THR A 488 139.37 -59.72 98.72
CA THR A 488 140.10 -60.95 98.41
C THR A 488 141.60 -60.80 98.74
N VAL A 489 142.18 -59.64 98.44
CA VAL A 489 143.57 -59.32 98.82
C VAL A 489 143.72 -59.22 100.34
N ILE A 490 142.81 -58.53 101.05
CA ILE A 490 142.86 -58.42 102.52
C ILE A 490 142.74 -59.80 103.17
N ARG A 491 141.85 -60.66 102.67
CA ARG A 491 141.70 -62.05 103.14
C ARG A 491 142.99 -62.84 102.91
N SER A 492 143.60 -62.71 101.73
CA SER A 492 144.89 -63.35 101.45
C SER A 492 145.99 -62.88 102.41
N ILE A 493 146.04 -61.58 102.72
CA ILE A 493 146.96 -61.02 103.73
C ILE A 493 146.66 -61.58 105.12
N ALA A 494 145.39 -61.67 105.51
CA ALA A 494 144.98 -62.23 106.80
C ALA A 494 145.36 -63.71 106.92
N ASP A 495 145.12 -64.51 105.88
CA ASP A 495 145.52 -65.93 105.84
C ASP A 495 147.04 -66.09 105.88
N GLN A 496 147.80 -65.25 105.16
CA GLN A 496 149.26 -65.21 105.23
C GLN A 496 149.74 -64.80 106.63
N THR A 497 149.10 -63.81 107.26
CA THR A 497 149.43 -63.34 108.60
C THR A 497 149.14 -64.41 109.65
N ASN A 498 148.03 -65.14 109.50
CA ASN A 498 147.68 -66.28 110.35
C ASN A 498 148.71 -67.42 110.23
N LEU A 499 149.19 -67.72 109.03
CA LEU A 499 150.27 -68.70 108.80
C LEU A 499 151.61 -68.24 109.40
N LEU A 500 151.98 -66.97 109.21
CA LEU A 500 153.19 -66.39 109.81
C LEU A 500 153.13 -66.41 111.34
N ALA A 501 151.99 -66.04 111.92
CA ALA A 501 151.75 -66.06 113.36
C ALA A 501 151.79 -67.48 113.93
N LEU A 502 151.23 -68.47 113.21
CA LEU A 502 151.32 -69.88 113.59
C LEU A 502 152.77 -70.37 113.61
N ASN A 503 153.56 -70.05 112.57
CA ASN A 503 154.98 -70.39 112.52
C ASN A 503 155.76 -69.72 113.68
N ALA A 504 155.45 -68.46 113.99
CA ALA A 504 156.05 -67.74 115.11
C ALA A 504 155.66 -68.35 116.47
N ALA A 505 154.41 -68.77 116.66
CA ALA A 505 153.95 -69.44 117.87
C ALA A 505 154.64 -70.81 118.07
N ILE A 506 154.82 -71.57 116.98
CA ILE A 506 155.55 -72.85 117.00
C ILE A 506 157.02 -72.61 117.40
N GLU A 507 157.69 -71.62 116.81
CA GLU A 507 159.10 -71.33 117.13
C GLU A 507 159.26 -70.76 118.55
N ALA A 508 158.31 -69.96 119.02
CA ALA A 508 158.26 -69.46 120.39
C ALA A 508 158.06 -70.59 121.41
N ALA A 509 157.22 -71.58 121.12
CA ALA A 509 157.08 -72.79 121.94
C ALA A 509 158.37 -73.63 121.95
N ARG A 510 159.10 -73.67 120.83
CA ARG A 510 160.38 -74.37 120.68
C ARG A 510 161.51 -73.73 121.51
N ALA A 511 161.46 -72.41 121.74
CA ALA A 511 162.43 -71.66 122.55
C ALA A 511 162.21 -71.77 124.07
N GLY A 512 161.18 -72.49 124.55
CA GLY A 512 160.93 -72.72 125.98
C GLY A 512 160.61 -71.45 126.77
N GLU A 513 161.15 -71.32 128.00
CA GLU A 513 160.87 -70.17 128.89
C GLU A 513 161.29 -68.81 128.30
N MET A 514 162.32 -68.76 127.45
CA MET A 514 162.76 -67.53 126.77
C MET A 514 161.77 -67.04 125.70
N GLY A 515 160.90 -67.93 125.18
CA GLY A 515 159.93 -67.64 124.12
C GLY A 515 158.55 -67.20 124.60
N ARG A 516 158.28 -67.20 125.91
CA ARG A 516 156.93 -66.99 126.47
C ARG A 516 156.27 -65.68 126.04
N GLY A 517 157.01 -64.57 126.04
CA GLY A 517 156.50 -63.26 125.60
C GLY A 517 156.16 -63.22 124.11
N PHE A 518 157.00 -63.85 123.28
CA PHE A 518 156.76 -63.98 121.84
C PHE A 518 155.58 -64.89 121.51
N ALA A 519 155.37 -65.97 122.28
CA ALA A 519 154.24 -66.88 122.10
C ALA A 519 152.90 -66.17 122.32
N VAL A 520 152.80 -65.30 123.34
CA VAL A 520 151.58 -64.51 123.61
C VAL A 520 151.29 -63.53 122.47
N VAL A 521 152.32 -62.81 121.99
CA VAL A 521 152.15 -61.89 120.86
C VAL A 521 151.78 -62.65 119.58
N ALA A 522 152.39 -63.81 119.32
CA ALA A 522 152.08 -64.63 118.16
C ALA A 522 150.63 -65.14 118.19
N GLU A 523 150.11 -65.58 119.34
CA GLU A 523 148.70 -66.00 119.46
C GLU A 523 147.73 -64.82 119.31
N GLU A 524 148.06 -63.62 119.82
CA GLU A 524 147.25 -62.42 119.64
C GLU A 524 147.19 -61.98 118.16
N VAL A 525 148.33 -62.03 117.45
CA VAL A 525 148.39 -61.77 116.00
C VAL A 525 147.60 -62.83 115.22
N ARG A 526 147.67 -64.11 115.63
CA ARG A 526 146.89 -65.20 115.02
C ARG A 526 145.39 -64.97 115.19
N SER A 527 144.95 -64.65 116.41
CA SER A 527 143.56 -64.30 116.73
C SER A 527 143.08 -63.09 115.91
N LEU A 528 143.88 -62.02 115.81
CA LEU A 528 143.56 -60.85 115.00
C LEU A 528 143.45 -61.18 113.51
N ALA A 529 144.34 -62.00 112.98
CA ALA A 529 144.31 -62.46 111.60
C ALA A 529 143.06 -63.32 111.31
N GLN A 530 142.68 -64.23 112.20
CA GLN A 530 141.44 -65.01 112.09
C GLN A 530 140.18 -64.13 112.15
N ARG A 531 140.14 -63.15 113.07
CA ARG A 531 139.04 -62.17 113.15
C ARG A 531 138.96 -61.32 111.87
N THR A 532 140.10 -60.92 111.31
CA THR A 532 140.17 -60.16 110.05
C THR A 532 139.67 -61.01 108.88
N ALA A 533 140.09 -62.28 108.78
CA ALA A 533 139.59 -63.20 107.76
C ALA A 533 138.07 -63.44 107.88
N GLY A 534 137.56 -63.62 109.11
CA GLY A 534 136.12 -63.71 109.37
C GLY A 534 135.35 -62.47 108.91
N ALA A 535 135.78 -61.28 109.34
CA ALA A 535 135.15 -60.01 108.95
C ALA A 535 135.20 -59.78 107.43
N THR A 536 136.33 -60.08 106.76
CA THR A 536 136.41 -59.98 105.30
C THR A 536 135.46 -60.94 104.60
N SER A 537 135.24 -62.15 105.14
CA SER A 537 134.27 -63.09 104.59
C SER A 537 132.83 -62.59 104.72
N GLU A 538 132.47 -61.98 105.85
CA GLU A 538 131.14 -61.38 106.06
C GLU A 538 130.90 -60.21 105.07
N ILE A 539 131.88 -59.31 104.92
CA ILE A 539 131.79 -58.20 103.95
C ILE A 539 131.72 -58.74 102.52
N GLN A 540 132.46 -59.81 102.20
CA GLN A 540 132.42 -60.43 100.86
C GLN A 540 131.04 -61.01 100.54
N THR A 541 130.34 -61.59 101.52
CA THR A 541 128.93 -62.01 101.35
C THR A 541 128.00 -60.82 101.10
N LEU A 542 128.17 -59.72 101.85
CA LEU A 542 127.37 -58.49 101.66
C LEU A 542 127.60 -57.88 100.27
N ILE A 543 128.86 -57.80 99.81
CA ILE A 543 129.21 -57.31 98.48
C ILE A 543 128.65 -58.23 97.38
N GLY A 544 128.68 -59.54 97.57
CA GLY A 544 128.02 -60.48 96.65
C GLY A 544 126.51 -60.25 96.55
N GLY A 545 125.86 -59.95 97.67
CA GLY A 545 124.45 -59.55 97.71
C GLY A 545 124.18 -58.24 96.96
N LEU A 546 125.03 -57.22 97.16
CA LEU A 546 124.94 -55.93 96.45
C LEU A 546 125.10 -56.09 94.93
N GLN A 547 126.08 -56.89 94.49
CA GLN A 547 126.28 -57.19 93.06
C GLN A 547 125.07 -57.90 92.44
N LEU A 548 124.49 -58.86 93.15
CA LEU A 548 123.29 -59.56 92.69
C LEU A 548 122.11 -58.59 92.57
N ALA A 549 121.87 -57.77 93.59
CA ALA A 549 120.81 -56.77 93.61
C ALA A 549 120.98 -55.72 92.49
N ALA A 550 122.21 -55.28 92.23
CA ALA A 550 122.52 -54.36 91.15
C ALA A 550 122.18 -54.98 89.77
N ARG A 551 122.61 -56.22 89.51
CA ARG A 551 122.27 -56.93 88.26
C ARG A 551 120.76 -57.12 88.07
N GLN A 552 120.06 -57.53 89.13
CA GLN A 552 118.60 -57.66 89.08
C GLN A 552 117.90 -56.33 88.80
N SER A 553 118.42 -55.24 89.36
CA SER A 553 117.88 -53.89 89.14
C SER A 553 118.09 -53.43 87.69
N VAL A 554 119.27 -53.66 87.10
CA VAL A 554 119.54 -53.35 85.69
C VAL A 554 118.62 -54.14 84.76
N GLU A 555 118.42 -55.45 85.00
CA GLU A 555 117.50 -56.24 84.18
C GLU A 555 116.04 -55.76 84.32
N GLY A 556 115.61 -55.41 85.53
CA GLY A 556 114.29 -54.80 85.77
C GLY A 556 114.11 -53.48 85.02
N MET A 557 115.15 -52.63 84.99
CA MET A 557 115.16 -51.38 84.22
C MET A 557 115.13 -51.63 82.70
N ARG A 558 115.83 -52.65 82.20
CA ARG A 558 115.78 -53.05 80.78
C ARG A 558 114.36 -53.44 80.36
N ILE A 559 113.69 -54.24 81.18
CA ILE A 559 112.29 -54.65 80.97
C ILE A 559 111.36 -53.42 81.01
N GLN A 560 111.57 -52.47 81.92
CA GLN A 560 110.80 -51.22 81.95
C GLN A 560 110.97 -50.39 80.68
N VAL A 561 112.17 -50.30 80.12
CA VAL A 561 112.42 -49.61 78.83
C VAL A 561 111.67 -50.28 77.69
N GLU A 562 111.65 -51.62 77.62
CA GLU A 562 110.86 -52.36 76.62
C GLU A 562 109.35 -52.08 76.77
N HIS A 563 108.81 -52.11 77.99
CA HIS A 563 107.41 -51.78 78.25
C HIS A 563 107.05 -50.33 77.90
N ALA A 564 107.93 -49.38 78.21
CA ALA A 564 107.73 -47.98 77.87
C ALA A 564 107.71 -47.77 76.35
N ARG A 565 108.63 -48.41 75.61
CA ARG A 565 108.63 -48.38 74.12
C ARG A 565 107.37 -49.00 73.53
N ALA A 566 106.93 -50.16 74.04
CA ALA A 566 105.71 -50.80 73.58
C ALA A 566 104.47 -49.93 73.83
N THR A 567 104.43 -49.24 74.98
CA THR A 567 103.36 -48.29 75.31
C THR A 567 103.40 -47.06 74.41
N ALA A 568 104.60 -46.54 74.10
CA ALA A 568 104.77 -45.42 73.18
C ALA A 568 104.28 -45.75 71.77
N GLN A 569 104.58 -46.95 71.26
CA GLN A 569 104.08 -47.41 69.96
C GLN A 569 102.54 -47.44 69.94
N LYS A 570 101.91 -48.02 70.96
CA LYS A 570 100.44 -48.05 71.06
C LYS A 570 99.82 -46.65 71.14
N ALA A 571 100.51 -45.71 71.80
CA ALA A 571 100.08 -44.31 71.86
C ALA A 571 100.16 -43.63 70.48
N GLN A 572 101.20 -43.91 69.68
CA GLN A 572 101.31 -43.44 68.30
C GLN A 572 100.22 -44.04 67.39
N ASP A 573 99.96 -45.34 67.52
CA ASP A 573 98.88 -45.99 66.76
C ASP A 573 97.51 -45.36 67.10
N ALA A 574 97.29 -45.03 68.38
CA ALA A 574 96.09 -44.33 68.83
C ALA A 574 96.03 -42.88 68.30
N GLU A 575 97.15 -42.17 68.23
CA GLU A 575 97.25 -40.84 67.62
C GLU A 575 96.82 -40.88 66.13
N GLY A 576 97.31 -41.87 65.37
CA GLY A 576 96.92 -42.06 63.97
C GLY A 576 95.42 -42.35 63.80
N ALA A 577 94.85 -43.19 64.66
CA ALA A 577 93.40 -43.44 64.66
C ALA A 577 92.57 -42.19 64.98
N LEU A 578 93.06 -41.31 65.89
CA LEU A 578 92.39 -40.04 66.17
C LEU A 578 92.45 -39.10 64.96
N ASP A 579 93.55 -39.06 64.20
CA ASP A 579 93.67 -38.26 62.97
C ASP A 579 92.64 -38.69 61.90
N GLU A 580 92.44 -40.00 61.72
CA GLU A 580 91.38 -40.52 60.83
C GLU A 580 89.99 -40.08 61.29
N ILE A 581 89.72 -40.09 62.60
CA ILE A 581 88.46 -39.62 63.18
C ILE A 581 88.27 -38.12 62.93
N VAL A 582 89.32 -37.29 63.03
CA VAL A 582 89.25 -35.85 62.69
C VAL A 582 88.85 -35.66 61.23
N GLY A 583 89.43 -36.44 60.31
CA GLY A 583 89.08 -36.41 58.88
C GLY A 583 87.61 -36.78 58.64
N ALA A 584 87.11 -37.82 59.31
CA ALA A 584 85.71 -38.23 59.24
C ALA A 584 84.76 -37.15 59.78
N ILE A 585 85.07 -36.57 60.95
CA ILE A 585 84.28 -35.48 61.57
C ILE A 585 84.21 -34.26 60.65
N THR A 586 85.33 -33.89 60.02
CA THR A 586 85.38 -32.75 59.08
C THR A 586 84.49 -33.01 57.87
N THR A 587 84.49 -34.25 57.36
CA THR A 587 83.63 -34.67 56.24
C THR A 587 82.14 -34.64 56.62
N ILE A 588 81.79 -35.09 57.83
CA ILE A 588 80.41 -35.04 58.35
C ILE A 588 79.96 -33.58 58.48
N SER A 589 80.78 -32.72 59.08
CA SER A 589 80.48 -31.29 59.22
C SER A 589 80.26 -30.61 57.87
N GLY A 590 81.13 -30.86 56.88
CA GLY A 590 80.96 -30.33 55.52
C GLY A 590 79.70 -30.86 54.82
N THR A 591 79.33 -32.12 55.06
CA THR A 591 78.10 -32.71 54.52
C THR A 591 76.86 -32.10 55.15
N ALA A 592 76.88 -31.86 56.45
CA ALA A 592 75.79 -31.20 57.17
C ALA A 592 75.54 -29.78 56.64
N VAL A 593 76.59 -28.99 56.39
CA VAL A 593 76.47 -27.65 55.79
C VAL A 593 75.83 -27.70 54.40
N ARG A 594 76.25 -28.65 53.56
CA ARG A 594 75.69 -28.84 52.21
C ARG A 594 74.23 -29.32 52.25
N ILE A 595 73.85 -30.17 53.21
CA ILE A 595 72.44 -30.55 53.41
C ILE A 595 71.64 -29.29 53.73
N ALA A 596 72.08 -28.46 54.68
CA ALA A 596 71.38 -27.22 55.02
C ALA A 596 71.19 -26.27 53.81
N GLU A 597 72.21 -26.14 52.96
CA GLU A 597 72.12 -25.34 51.72
C GLU A 597 71.09 -25.90 50.73
N VAL A 598 71.12 -27.22 50.47
CA VAL A 598 70.15 -27.89 49.60
C VAL A 598 68.74 -27.78 50.16
N THR A 599 68.58 -27.92 51.47
CA THR A 599 67.29 -27.78 52.16
C THR A 599 66.74 -26.36 52.05
N ALA A 600 67.60 -25.33 52.11
CA ALA A 600 67.20 -23.95 51.86
C ALA A 600 66.71 -23.74 50.42
N GLN A 601 67.37 -24.34 49.42
CA GLN A 601 66.91 -24.32 48.03
C GLN A 601 65.58 -25.05 47.85
N GLN A 602 65.41 -26.21 48.50
CA GLN A 602 64.14 -26.95 48.50
C GLN A 602 63.00 -26.14 49.11
N SER A 603 63.25 -25.39 50.20
CA SER A 603 62.26 -24.49 50.80
C SER A 603 61.76 -23.44 49.80
N ALA A 604 62.68 -22.81 49.05
CA ALA A 604 62.32 -21.84 48.01
C ALA A 604 61.49 -22.49 46.88
N ALA A 605 61.87 -23.70 46.43
CA ALA A 605 61.12 -24.42 45.41
C ALA A 605 59.70 -24.81 45.88
N VAL A 606 59.55 -25.25 47.13
CA VAL A 606 58.23 -25.56 47.73
C VAL A 606 57.36 -24.30 47.79
N ALA A 607 57.93 -23.15 48.14
CA ALA A 607 57.19 -21.88 48.14
C ALA A 607 56.70 -21.48 46.75
N GLU A 608 57.50 -21.71 45.70
CA GLU A 608 57.11 -21.48 44.31
C GLU A 608 56.00 -22.45 43.85
N ILE A 609 56.12 -23.74 44.18
CA ILE A 609 55.08 -24.74 43.88
C ILE A 609 53.77 -24.38 44.59
N ARG A 610 53.82 -23.88 45.82
CA ARG A 610 52.65 -23.40 46.56
C ARG A 610 51.95 -22.24 45.84
N ASP A 611 52.71 -21.26 45.35
CA ASP A 611 52.14 -20.15 44.56
C ASP A 611 51.50 -20.65 43.24
N HIS A 612 52.16 -21.58 42.55
CA HIS A 612 51.58 -22.23 41.37
C HIS A 612 50.28 -22.98 41.69
N SER A 613 50.25 -23.72 42.79
CA SER A 613 49.07 -24.45 43.26
C SER A 613 47.91 -23.50 43.54
N GLU A 614 48.17 -22.38 44.23
CA GLU A 614 47.14 -21.37 44.50
C GLU A 614 46.61 -20.72 43.20
N ARG A 615 47.48 -20.41 42.23
CA ARG A 615 47.04 -19.93 40.92
C ARG A 615 46.19 -20.96 40.17
N ILE A 616 46.56 -22.25 40.21
CA ILE A 616 45.78 -23.33 39.58
C ILE A 616 44.39 -23.43 40.24
N HIS A 617 44.30 -23.27 41.55
CA HIS A 617 43.03 -23.25 42.28
C HIS A 617 42.15 -22.08 41.81
N GLN A 618 42.70 -20.86 41.74
CA GLN A 618 41.98 -19.67 41.26
C GLN A 618 41.51 -19.82 39.81
N LEU A 619 42.36 -20.38 38.92
CA LEU A 619 41.94 -20.71 37.55
C LEU A 619 40.82 -21.76 37.53
N GLY A 620 40.81 -22.70 38.48
CA GLY A 620 39.73 -23.68 38.65
C GLY A 620 38.39 -23.00 38.97
N ASP A 621 38.37 -22.06 39.92
CA ASP A 621 37.17 -21.29 40.28
C ASP A 621 36.68 -20.41 39.11
N ASP A 622 37.58 -19.71 38.42
CA ASP A 622 37.26 -18.93 37.23
C ASP A 622 36.66 -19.81 36.12
N ASN A 623 37.19 -21.02 35.94
CA ASN A 623 36.64 -22.00 34.99
C ASN A 623 35.24 -22.44 35.41
N LEU A 624 35.01 -22.75 36.68
CA LEU A 624 33.68 -23.11 37.19
C LEU A 624 32.64 -22.02 36.88
N GLN A 625 33.00 -20.75 37.07
CA GLN A 625 32.14 -19.62 36.72
C GLN A 625 31.86 -19.55 35.21
N ARG A 626 32.90 -19.65 34.37
CA ARG A 626 32.77 -19.61 32.90
C ARG A 626 31.92 -20.77 32.37
N ILE A 627 32.07 -21.96 32.96
CA ILE A 627 31.28 -23.14 32.63
C ILE A 627 29.80 -22.92 32.99
N GLY A 628 29.52 -22.27 34.12
CA GLY A 628 28.17 -21.84 34.48
C GLY A 628 27.53 -20.95 33.41
N ILE A 629 28.25 -19.92 32.97
CA ILE A 629 27.79 -19.02 31.89
C ILE A 629 27.56 -19.78 30.57
N ALA A 630 28.48 -20.67 30.20
CA ALA A 630 28.36 -21.47 28.98
C ALA A 630 27.13 -22.40 29.01
N ARG A 631 26.83 -22.97 30.18
CA ARG A 631 25.62 -23.79 30.40
C ARG A 631 24.35 -22.96 30.24
N ASP A 632 24.28 -21.76 30.82
CA ASP A 632 23.13 -20.87 30.68
C ASP A 632 22.91 -20.44 29.23
N GLN A 633 23.98 -20.08 28.51
CA GLN A 633 23.92 -19.73 27.09
C GLN A 633 23.50 -20.91 26.21
N SER A 634 24.01 -22.12 26.48
CA SER A 634 23.58 -23.35 25.81
C SER A 634 22.08 -23.59 25.99
N GLN A 635 21.55 -23.38 27.20
CA GLN A 635 20.12 -23.54 27.47
C GLN A 635 19.28 -22.49 26.73
N GLN A 636 19.73 -21.24 26.65
CA GLN A 636 19.08 -20.21 25.84
C GLN A 636 19.07 -20.54 24.35
N LEU A 637 20.17 -21.07 23.80
CA LEU A 637 20.24 -21.49 22.40
C LEU A 637 19.34 -22.69 22.11
N LEU A 638 19.24 -23.63 23.05
CA LEU A 638 18.31 -24.75 22.94
C LEU A 638 16.85 -24.27 22.91
N GLU A 639 16.48 -23.33 23.78
CA GLU A 639 15.15 -22.71 23.77
C GLU A 639 14.88 -21.95 22.46
N LEU A 640 15.85 -21.17 21.98
CA LEU A 640 15.71 -20.40 20.74
C LEU A 640 15.59 -21.32 19.52
N GLY A 641 16.42 -22.37 19.45
CA GLY A 641 16.34 -23.41 18.44
C GLY A 641 14.99 -24.13 18.47
N GLY A 642 14.48 -24.44 19.67
CA GLY A 642 13.14 -25.01 19.86
C GLY A 642 12.02 -24.09 19.37
N LYS A 643 12.06 -22.79 19.71
CA LYS A 643 11.10 -21.78 19.23
C LYS A 643 11.16 -21.62 17.70
N LEU A 644 12.36 -21.60 17.12
CA LEU A 644 12.56 -21.47 15.68
C LEU A 644 12.07 -22.72 14.94
N ASN A 645 12.33 -23.92 15.49
CA ASN A 645 11.81 -25.18 14.96
C ASN A 645 10.27 -25.21 15.01
N ALA A 646 9.65 -24.78 16.12
CA ALA A 646 8.19 -24.71 16.24
C ALA A 646 7.56 -23.72 15.25
N ALA A 647 8.16 -22.53 15.08
CA ALA A 647 7.71 -21.55 14.10
C ALA A 647 7.80 -22.08 12.67
N VAL A 648 8.89 -22.77 12.33
CA VAL A 648 9.08 -23.40 11.03
C VAL A 648 8.10 -24.55 10.79
N HIS A 649 7.75 -25.31 11.84
CA HIS A 649 6.76 -26.39 11.78
C HIS A 649 5.33 -25.94 11.48
N THR A 650 5.03 -24.64 11.66
CA THR A 650 3.73 -24.06 11.35
C THR A 650 3.50 -23.98 9.83
N PHE A 651 4.59 -23.90 9.04
CA PHE A 651 4.53 -23.88 7.58
C PHE A 651 4.34 -25.31 7.03
N ARG A 652 3.34 -25.48 6.16
CA ARG A 652 3.12 -26.72 5.40
C ARG A 652 3.86 -26.62 4.08
N LEU A 653 4.80 -27.52 3.84
CA LEU A 653 5.65 -27.55 2.65
C LEU A 653 5.07 -28.40 1.52
#